data_AF-A0A1Q8IKZ0-F1
#
_entry.id   AF-A0A1Q8IKZ0-F1
#
_cell.length_a   1.000
_cell.length_b   1.000
_cell.length_c   1.000
_cell.angle_alpha   90.00
_cell.angle_beta   90.00
_cell.angle_gamma   90.00
#
_symmetry.space_group_name_H-M   'P 1'
#
loop_
_entity.id
_entity.type
_entity.pdbx_description
1 polymer ?
#
loop_
_entity_poly.entity_id
_entity_poly.type
_entity_poly.pdbx_seq_one_letter_code
_entity_poly.pdbx_strand_id
1 'polypeptide(L)'
;RTHTVTVPQSVMVADYNPESAWERFWDTANVAPEDSTTYGQPYLYGTHHLDQAGAKWEAQLRHEAAIARQVVYEGESNVLALQCATVLETDIVLPDAPKGQVIIEIRHSGARDLAYSNTFKAIPADRRFRLELKPETWPKISGTLSGRICSPDQYTYGYLNAVGYYVVRLDADFGAWPKGGESVPLRLAKPFAGKLQTGMHFVALDNDEAVISFRDGDPDRPEIVGFHHHSQARDLVTNDRRWLSCNMIRTQKNNKLRMEDWEGQEGIKLSTDHSGKSQLNLGYLVNQKLEYRGEGFETRTSGYGVSRAGKGLMLTAYDRLGATGKQLDMQESIAQLESALATAKALAASASSAKAEPADTDAQQQMKDDLDGLKKPGLLMSTPASAAFVAGQGVQFAAQGDISAVAGKNADWSVLKRFTVAAGEKLSLFAQKHGTKIFAAKGAVEVQAQGGPMSVAADKDISVASVNGKVNLAAAKEIILECGGAFVQIKDGSITLGGPGDLFIKTITVQKQGNATLNLPLDLNHPALAGMPTTPLTFYAGASPVSRAAIPANMPYSLFAGGALIKQDVMDETGLVQVDHHPTTKQYTLKLANGTSYTIPVADQYRGNADNGALANGGFHFYEGQSGTNASEVDRAQHRADYNELLQPDTDA
;
A
#
# COMPACT_ATOMS: atom_id res chain seq x y z
N ARG A 1 -83.70 25.00 17.02
CA ARG A 1 -83.09 23.93 17.85
C ARG A 1 -81.60 24.21 17.92
N THR A 2 -80.98 23.97 19.07
CA THR A 2 -79.52 24.14 19.24
C THR A 2 -78.92 22.77 19.50
N HIS A 3 -77.91 22.42 18.72
CA HIS A 3 -77.12 21.20 18.87
C HIS A 3 -75.73 21.59 19.33
N THR A 4 -75.29 21.04 20.45
CA THR A 4 -73.95 21.27 20.97
C THR A 4 -73.21 19.95 21.08
N VAL A 5 -71.92 19.97 20.75
CA VAL A 5 -71.03 18.81 20.88
C VAL A 5 -69.77 19.26 21.60
N THR A 6 -69.26 18.42 22.49
CA THR A 6 -67.94 18.66 23.09
C THR A 6 -66.87 18.49 22.01
N VAL A 7 -66.03 19.50 21.85
CA VAL A 7 -64.89 19.49 20.93
C VAL A 7 -63.57 19.59 21.70
N PRO A 8 -62.44 19.24 21.07
CA PRO A 8 -61.13 19.41 21.67
C PRO A 8 -60.88 20.84 22.20
N GLN A 9 -60.21 20.96 23.35
CA GLN A 9 -59.77 22.24 23.91
C GLN A 9 -58.55 22.81 23.18
N SER A 10 -57.75 21.94 22.59
CA SER A 10 -56.65 22.33 21.71
C SER A 10 -56.34 21.19 20.76
N VAL A 11 -55.64 21.44 19.65
CA VAL A 11 -55.13 20.38 18.78
C VAL A 11 -53.62 20.47 18.73
N MET A 12 -52.94 19.34 18.96
CA MET A 12 -51.50 19.22 18.80
C MET A 12 -51.19 18.46 17.51
N VAL A 13 -50.28 18.99 16.69
CA VAL A 13 -49.81 18.34 15.47
C VAL A 13 -48.30 18.15 15.52
N ALA A 14 -47.78 17.12 14.84
CA ALA A 14 -46.35 17.00 14.58
C ALA A 14 -46.07 16.23 13.29
N ASP A 15 -44.87 16.40 12.75
CA ASP A 15 -44.38 15.62 11.62
C ASP A 15 -42.85 15.44 11.65
N TYR A 16 -42.34 14.59 10.76
CA TYR A 16 -40.92 14.39 10.53
C TYR A 16 -40.53 14.87 9.12
N ASN A 17 -39.61 15.84 9.07
CA ASN A 17 -38.99 16.30 7.84
C ASN A 17 -37.57 15.72 7.72
N PRO A 18 -37.30 14.83 6.75
CA PRO A 18 -35.96 14.27 6.57
C PRO A 18 -34.90 15.28 6.11
N GLU A 19 -35.30 16.42 5.55
CA GLU A 19 -34.38 17.49 5.14
C GLU A 19 -33.96 18.36 6.33
N SER A 20 -34.72 18.33 7.42
CA SER A 20 -34.45 19.01 8.70
C SER A 20 -34.57 18.03 9.87
N ALA A 21 -33.90 16.87 9.76
CA ALA A 21 -34.12 15.72 10.62
C ALA A 21 -33.76 15.90 12.11
N TRP A 22 -33.05 16.98 12.47
CA TRP A 22 -32.75 17.29 13.88
C TRP A 22 -33.98 17.81 14.63
N GLU A 23 -34.87 18.51 13.93
CA GLU A 23 -36.07 19.10 14.53
C GLU A 23 -37.28 18.23 14.23
N ARG A 24 -38.11 18.03 15.26
CA ARG A 24 -39.49 17.56 15.07
C ARG A 24 -40.35 18.80 15.05
N PHE A 25 -40.89 19.17 13.89
CA PHE A 25 -41.85 20.27 13.83
C PHE A 25 -43.14 19.82 14.52
N TRP A 26 -43.56 20.58 15.52
CA TRP A 26 -44.79 20.33 16.26
C TRP A 26 -45.32 21.64 16.83
N ASP A 27 -46.64 21.76 16.93
CA ASP A 27 -47.28 22.92 17.55
C ASP A 27 -48.64 22.54 18.15
N THR A 28 -49.17 23.41 19.00
CA THR A 28 -50.47 23.28 19.63
C THR A 28 -51.25 24.57 19.44
N ALA A 29 -52.51 24.47 19.00
CA ALA A 29 -53.39 25.61 18.90
C ALA A 29 -54.64 25.46 19.78
N ASN A 30 -54.96 26.52 20.51
CA ASN A 30 -56.26 26.78 21.12
C ASN A 30 -56.74 28.15 20.66
N VAL A 31 -57.74 28.18 19.78
CA VAL A 31 -58.33 29.43 19.26
C VAL A 31 -59.51 29.95 20.09
N ALA A 32 -59.92 29.23 21.13
CA ALA A 32 -61.02 29.57 22.03
C ALA A 32 -60.61 29.33 23.50
N PRO A 33 -59.57 30.00 24.02
CA PRO A 33 -59.01 29.72 25.34
C PRO A 33 -59.97 30.02 26.51
N GLU A 34 -60.94 30.89 26.27
CA GLU A 34 -61.96 31.28 27.24
C GLU A 34 -63.17 30.33 27.26
N ASP A 35 -63.24 29.37 26.32
CA ASP A 35 -64.35 28.42 26.22
C ASP A 35 -64.15 27.21 27.15
N SER A 36 -64.87 27.23 28.27
CA SER A 36 -64.86 26.18 29.31
C SER A 36 -65.62 24.91 28.93
N THR A 37 -66.28 24.86 27.77
CA THR A 37 -67.07 23.71 27.30
C THR A 37 -66.27 22.76 26.41
N THR A 38 -65.02 23.10 26.11
CA THR A 38 -64.07 22.28 25.35
C THR A 38 -63.26 21.35 26.28
N TYR A 39 -62.82 20.19 25.78
CA TYR A 39 -62.07 19.25 26.61
C TYR A 39 -61.06 18.42 25.81
N GLY A 40 -59.89 18.18 26.41
CA GLY A 40 -58.86 17.28 25.87
C GLY A 40 -58.03 17.88 24.73
N GLN A 41 -56.97 17.15 24.35
CA GLN A 41 -56.02 17.54 23.32
C GLN A 41 -55.67 16.31 22.45
N PRO A 42 -56.30 16.12 21.28
CA PRO A 42 -55.86 15.12 20.32
C PRO A 42 -54.47 15.45 19.80
N TYR A 43 -53.65 14.41 19.70
CA TYR A 43 -52.32 14.46 19.11
C TYR A 43 -52.35 13.80 17.72
N LEU A 44 -51.96 14.56 16.70
CA LEU A 44 -51.99 14.14 15.30
C LEU A 44 -50.59 14.14 14.71
N TYR A 45 -50.09 12.98 14.31
CA TYR A 45 -48.80 12.82 13.65
C TYR A 45 -48.98 12.65 12.14
N GLY A 46 -48.05 13.18 11.35
CA GLY A 46 -48.05 13.03 9.88
C GLY A 46 -48.95 14.03 9.16
N THR A 47 -48.95 15.29 9.58
CA THR A 47 -49.86 16.33 9.05
C THR A 47 -49.30 17.12 7.85
N HIS A 48 -48.17 16.70 7.28
CA HIS A 48 -47.55 17.23 6.05
C HIS A 48 -47.05 18.68 6.08
N HIS A 49 -46.91 19.29 7.26
CA HIS A 49 -46.27 20.60 7.35
C HIS A 49 -44.74 20.48 7.15
N LEU A 50 -44.17 21.42 6.39
CA LEU A 50 -42.75 21.39 6.03
C LEU A 50 -41.83 22.01 7.10
N ASP A 51 -42.38 22.91 7.91
CA ASP A 51 -41.67 23.72 8.90
C ASP A 51 -42.54 24.05 10.13
N GLN A 52 -41.95 24.78 11.09
CA GLN A 52 -42.62 25.19 12.33
C GLN A 52 -43.84 26.11 12.10
N ALA A 53 -43.78 27.00 11.11
CA ALA A 53 -44.89 27.90 10.81
C ALA A 53 -46.10 27.11 10.25
N GLY A 54 -45.82 26.12 9.42
CA GLY A 54 -46.80 25.15 8.95
C GLY A 54 -47.41 24.32 10.08
N ALA A 55 -46.62 23.89 11.07
CA ALA A 55 -47.12 23.17 12.25
C ALA A 55 -48.15 24.03 13.01
N LYS A 56 -47.82 25.30 13.28
CA LYS A 56 -48.73 26.26 13.93
C LYS A 56 -50.02 26.46 13.15
N TRP A 57 -49.87 26.67 11.84
CA TRP A 57 -51.00 26.90 10.95
C TRP A 57 -51.94 25.70 10.89
N GLU A 58 -51.38 24.50 10.79
CA GLU A 58 -52.14 23.26 10.71
C GLU A 58 -52.88 22.95 12.02
N ALA A 59 -52.22 23.13 13.18
CA ALA A 59 -52.87 23.03 14.48
C ALA A 59 -54.04 24.02 14.60
N GLN A 60 -53.83 25.27 14.18
CA GLN A 60 -54.86 26.31 14.19
C GLN A 60 -56.05 25.92 13.31
N LEU A 61 -55.81 25.51 12.06
CA LEU A 61 -56.87 25.12 11.13
C LEU A 61 -57.72 23.98 11.67
N ARG A 62 -57.10 22.96 12.27
CA ARG A 62 -57.79 21.81 12.86
C ARG A 62 -58.64 22.20 14.07
N HIS A 63 -58.13 23.06 14.94
CA HIS A 63 -58.90 23.53 16.09
C HIS A 63 -60.04 24.46 15.67
N GLU A 64 -59.80 25.38 14.72
CA GLU A 64 -60.87 26.22 14.13
C GLU A 64 -61.97 25.36 13.49
N ALA A 65 -61.61 24.28 12.78
CA ALA A 65 -62.59 23.37 12.20
C ALA A 65 -63.46 22.63 13.21
N ALA A 66 -62.89 22.27 14.36
CA ALA A 66 -63.63 21.68 15.46
C ALA A 66 -64.57 22.70 16.13
N ILE A 67 -64.05 23.88 16.50
CA ILE A 67 -64.82 24.94 17.18
C ILE A 67 -65.96 25.46 16.31
N ALA A 68 -65.76 25.58 14.99
CA ALA A 68 -66.76 26.08 14.05
C ALA A 68 -68.09 25.32 14.14
N ARG A 69 -68.09 24.03 14.51
CA ARG A 69 -69.30 23.18 14.58
C ARG A 69 -69.63 22.71 16.01
N GLN A 70 -68.94 23.21 17.02
CA GLN A 70 -69.25 22.87 18.42
C GLN A 70 -70.68 23.31 18.80
N VAL A 71 -71.19 24.40 18.21
CA VAL A 71 -72.59 24.83 18.31
C VAL A 71 -73.18 24.95 16.90
N VAL A 72 -74.25 24.21 16.64
CA VAL A 72 -75.01 24.26 15.39
C VAL A 72 -76.48 24.55 15.71
N TYR A 73 -76.98 25.63 15.14
CA TYR A 73 -78.40 25.97 15.18
C TYR A 73 -79.11 25.35 13.99
N GLU A 74 -80.29 24.81 14.22
CA GLU A 74 -81.24 24.40 13.19
C GLU A 74 -82.52 25.21 13.33
N GLY A 75 -82.95 25.83 12.24
CA GLY A 75 -84.13 26.69 12.22
C GLY A 75 -84.96 26.51 10.97
N GLU A 76 -86.17 27.06 11.02
CA GLU A 76 -87.07 27.18 9.89
C GLU A 76 -87.42 28.66 9.70
N SER A 77 -87.59 29.10 8.45
CA SER A 77 -87.93 30.48 8.13
C SER A 77 -88.75 30.55 6.84
N ASN A 78 -89.41 31.68 6.61
CA ASN A 78 -90.05 32.04 5.35
C ASN A 78 -89.35 33.23 4.66
N VAL A 79 -88.14 33.60 5.10
CA VAL A 79 -87.34 34.68 4.50
C VAL A 79 -86.72 34.18 3.19
N LEU A 80 -87.06 34.85 2.08
CA LEU A 80 -86.60 34.46 0.74
C LEU A 80 -85.10 34.72 0.52
N ALA A 81 -84.58 35.79 1.13
CA ALA A 81 -83.20 36.24 0.95
C ALA A 81 -82.16 35.47 1.80
N LEU A 82 -82.61 34.54 2.65
CA LEU A 82 -81.71 33.73 3.47
C LEU A 82 -80.92 32.79 2.55
N GLN A 83 -79.59 32.74 2.69
CA GLN A 83 -78.72 31.90 1.87
C GLN A 83 -77.48 31.48 2.66
N CYS A 84 -76.73 30.49 2.18
CA CYS A 84 -75.45 30.15 2.80
C CYS A 84 -74.49 31.36 2.79
N ALA A 85 -73.60 31.41 3.79
CA ALA A 85 -72.61 32.47 3.99
C ALA A 85 -73.18 33.87 4.32
N THR A 86 -74.47 34.00 4.64
CA THR A 86 -75.01 35.22 5.27
C THR A 86 -75.06 35.10 6.79
N VAL A 87 -74.84 36.22 7.48
CA VAL A 87 -75.10 36.35 8.92
C VAL A 87 -76.58 36.66 9.12
N LEU A 88 -77.27 35.77 9.82
CA LEU A 88 -78.63 35.95 10.30
C LEU A 88 -78.58 36.55 11.71
N GLU A 89 -79.15 37.74 11.85
CA GLU A 89 -79.43 38.36 13.15
C GLU A 89 -80.91 38.16 13.49
N THR A 90 -81.18 37.72 14.71
CA THR A 90 -82.53 37.56 15.24
C THR A 90 -82.86 38.70 16.21
N ASP A 91 -84.14 38.93 16.45
CA ASP A 91 -84.65 39.88 17.45
C ASP A 91 -84.23 39.52 18.88
N ILE A 92 -83.99 38.23 19.13
CA ILE A 92 -83.39 37.70 20.36
C ILE A 92 -81.90 37.45 20.14
N VAL A 93 -81.06 37.99 21.02
CA VAL A 93 -79.62 37.65 21.05
C VAL A 93 -79.46 36.27 21.69
N LEU A 94 -78.93 35.31 20.93
CA LEU A 94 -78.66 33.98 21.45
C LEU A 94 -77.38 33.99 22.30
N PRO A 95 -77.36 33.33 23.49
CA PRO A 95 -76.20 33.31 24.37
C PRO A 95 -74.89 32.86 23.70
N ASP A 96 -74.94 31.81 22.87
CA ASP A 96 -73.75 31.26 22.21
C ASP A 96 -73.48 31.86 20.81
N ALA A 97 -74.26 32.86 20.38
CA ALA A 97 -74.09 33.56 19.10
C ALA A 97 -74.40 35.07 19.22
N PRO A 98 -73.67 35.81 20.08
CA PRO A 98 -73.95 37.22 20.36
C PRO A 98 -73.73 38.16 19.16
N LYS A 99 -73.07 37.66 18.11
CA LYS A 99 -72.82 38.38 16.84
C LYS A 99 -73.68 37.90 15.68
N GLY A 100 -74.76 37.16 15.97
CA GLY A 100 -75.61 36.51 14.98
C GLY A 100 -75.08 35.13 14.57
N GLN A 101 -75.76 34.51 13.60
CA GLN A 101 -75.47 33.14 13.16
C GLN A 101 -75.13 33.13 11.66
N VAL A 102 -74.02 32.52 11.27
CA VAL A 102 -73.68 32.32 9.85
C VAL A 102 -74.38 31.06 9.34
N ILE A 103 -75.18 31.19 8.28
CA ILE A 103 -75.85 30.06 7.63
C ILE A 103 -74.82 29.19 6.88
N ILE A 104 -74.79 27.89 7.21
CA ILE A 104 -73.87 26.90 6.61
C ILE A 104 -74.58 25.85 5.75
N GLU A 105 -75.89 25.67 5.95
CA GLU A 105 -76.75 24.83 5.11
C GLU A 105 -78.11 25.49 5.03
N ILE A 106 -78.73 25.51 3.85
CA ILE A 106 -80.12 25.93 3.69
C ILE A 106 -80.81 25.08 2.64
N ARG A 107 -82.07 24.74 2.89
CA ARG A 107 -82.94 24.01 1.98
C ARG A 107 -84.22 24.79 1.82
N HIS A 108 -84.45 25.30 0.62
CA HIS A 108 -85.66 26.01 0.26
C HIS A 108 -86.73 25.01 -0.21
N SER A 109 -87.97 25.24 0.18
CA SER A 109 -89.13 24.44 -0.22
C SER A 109 -90.30 25.35 -0.59
N GLY A 110 -91.05 24.95 -1.62
CA GLY A 110 -92.25 25.67 -2.06
C GLY A 110 -92.93 24.95 -3.22
N ALA A 111 -94.25 25.07 -3.29
CA ALA A 111 -95.07 24.54 -4.38
C ALA A 111 -96.22 25.51 -4.71
N ARG A 112 -97.01 25.26 -5.76
CA ARG A 112 -98.12 26.16 -6.15
C ARG A 112 -99.25 26.20 -5.12
N ASP A 113 -99.37 25.16 -4.31
CA ASP A 113 -100.36 24.94 -3.26
C ASP A 113 -99.77 25.04 -1.84
N LEU A 114 -98.46 25.34 -1.71
CA LEU A 114 -97.75 25.44 -0.42
C LEU A 114 -97.02 26.77 -0.30
N ALA A 115 -97.18 27.43 0.85
CA ALA A 115 -96.40 28.61 1.17
C ALA A 115 -94.89 28.30 1.19
N TYR A 116 -94.08 29.26 0.76
CA TYR A 116 -92.63 29.15 0.80
C TYR A 116 -92.13 28.96 2.24
N SER A 117 -91.19 28.03 2.41
CA SER A 117 -90.44 27.85 3.64
C SER A 117 -89.00 27.44 3.33
N ASN A 118 -88.13 27.59 4.31
CA ASN A 118 -86.80 27.01 4.27
C ASN A 118 -86.44 26.42 5.64
N THR A 119 -85.58 25.41 5.62
CA THR A 119 -84.87 24.94 6.80
C THR A 119 -83.40 25.28 6.66
N PHE A 120 -82.76 25.70 7.74
CA PHE A 120 -81.36 26.11 7.71
C PHE A 120 -80.58 25.54 8.88
N LYS A 121 -79.27 25.36 8.68
CA LYS A 121 -78.28 25.16 9.73
C LYS A 121 -77.35 26.36 9.78
N ALA A 122 -77.02 26.80 10.98
CA ALA A 122 -76.14 27.93 11.19
C ALA A 122 -75.15 27.68 12.33
N ILE A 123 -74.05 28.40 12.33
CA ILE A 123 -73.04 28.40 13.40
C ILE A 123 -72.90 29.83 13.95
N PRO A 124 -72.42 30.03 15.19
CA PRO A 124 -72.13 31.38 15.69
C PRO A 124 -71.23 32.19 14.73
N ALA A 125 -71.60 33.43 14.44
CA ALA A 125 -70.93 34.25 13.42
C ALA A 125 -69.53 34.75 13.81
N ASP A 126 -69.22 34.75 15.10
CA ASP A 126 -67.90 35.03 15.67
C ASP A 126 -66.94 33.85 15.55
N ARG A 127 -67.43 32.66 15.19
CA ARG A 127 -66.61 31.50 14.89
C ARG A 127 -66.20 31.50 13.43
N ARG A 128 -64.89 31.39 13.19
CA ARG A 128 -64.35 31.30 11.83
C ARG A 128 -64.80 30.00 11.17
N PHE A 129 -65.55 30.10 10.08
CA PHE A 129 -65.96 28.93 9.31
C PHE A 129 -64.75 28.18 8.73
N ARG A 130 -64.78 26.85 8.85
CA ARG A 130 -63.88 25.92 8.16
C ARG A 130 -64.67 24.74 7.62
N LEU A 131 -64.16 24.12 6.56
CA LEU A 131 -64.70 22.85 6.09
C LEU A 131 -64.45 21.77 7.16
N GLU A 132 -65.41 20.86 7.27
CA GLU A 132 -65.28 19.70 8.15
C GLU A 132 -64.16 18.79 7.62
N LEU A 133 -63.19 18.47 8.48
CA LEU A 133 -62.12 17.53 8.13
C LEU A 133 -62.63 16.11 8.31
N LYS A 134 -62.55 15.30 7.25
CA LYS A 134 -62.97 13.89 7.21
C LYS A 134 -61.82 12.97 6.81
N PRO A 135 -60.80 12.77 7.68
CA PRO A 135 -59.61 11.98 7.36
C PRO A 135 -59.89 10.54 6.93
N GLU A 136 -61.04 9.99 7.32
CA GLU A 136 -61.53 8.67 6.92
C GLU A 136 -61.88 8.57 5.43
N THR A 137 -62.09 9.70 4.76
CA THR A 137 -62.38 9.78 3.32
C THR A 137 -61.16 10.10 2.46
N TRP A 138 -59.99 10.34 3.09
CA TRP A 138 -58.76 10.64 2.36
C TRP A 138 -58.25 9.42 1.58
N PRO A 139 -57.72 9.60 0.36
CA PRO A 139 -57.13 8.51 -0.42
C PRO A 139 -56.00 7.80 0.35
N LYS A 140 -55.96 6.47 0.28
CA LYS A 140 -54.92 5.66 0.93
C LYS A 140 -54.41 4.55 0.03
N ILE A 141 -53.10 4.28 0.10
CA ILE A 141 -52.42 3.15 -0.53
C ILE A 141 -51.77 2.33 0.59
N SER A 142 -52.48 1.31 1.10
CA SER A 142 -52.01 0.51 2.24
C SER A 142 -50.94 -0.53 1.89
N GLY A 143 -50.56 -0.66 0.61
CA GLY A 143 -49.58 -1.62 0.12
C GLY A 143 -48.43 -0.95 -0.63
N THR A 144 -47.74 -1.74 -1.44
CA THR A 144 -46.69 -1.24 -2.34
C THR A 144 -47.18 -1.20 -3.78
N LEU A 145 -46.58 -0.31 -4.58
CA LEU A 145 -46.72 -0.29 -6.03
C LEU A 145 -45.37 -0.62 -6.68
N SER A 146 -45.39 -1.21 -7.87
CA SER A 146 -44.20 -1.34 -8.69
C SER A 146 -43.92 -0.02 -9.42
N GLY A 147 -42.64 0.26 -9.61
CA GLY A 147 -42.17 1.37 -10.41
C GLY A 147 -40.88 1.06 -11.15
N ARG A 148 -40.46 1.99 -12.00
CA ARG A 148 -39.21 1.92 -12.76
C ARG A 148 -38.35 3.13 -12.45
N ILE A 149 -37.09 2.89 -12.09
CA ILE A 149 -36.10 3.97 -11.99
C ILE A 149 -36.01 4.68 -13.34
N CYS A 150 -36.05 6.00 -13.33
CA CYS A 150 -36.05 6.82 -14.54
C CYS A 150 -34.86 7.77 -14.54
N SER A 151 -34.30 7.96 -15.72
CA SER A 151 -33.25 8.93 -16.01
C SER A 151 -33.69 9.86 -17.15
N PRO A 152 -33.26 11.13 -17.16
CA PRO A 152 -33.61 12.06 -18.24
C PRO A 152 -33.17 11.62 -19.64
N ASP A 153 -32.13 10.79 -19.72
CA ASP A 153 -31.54 10.28 -20.96
C ASP A 153 -30.95 8.87 -20.74
N GLN A 154 -30.35 8.28 -21.77
CA GLN A 154 -29.69 6.98 -21.73
C GLN A 154 -28.32 7.05 -21.03
N TYR A 155 -28.32 7.04 -19.70
CA TYR A 155 -27.09 6.98 -18.91
C TYR A 155 -26.58 5.55 -18.75
N THR A 156 -25.24 5.40 -18.74
CA THR A 156 -24.59 4.10 -18.45
C THR A 156 -24.63 3.76 -16.95
N TYR A 157 -24.73 4.76 -16.09
CA TYR A 157 -24.74 4.65 -14.63
C TYR A 157 -26.06 5.20 -14.07
N GLY A 158 -26.31 5.00 -12.78
CA GLY A 158 -27.53 5.52 -12.15
C GLY A 158 -27.60 7.05 -12.13
N TYR A 159 -28.82 7.57 -12.22
CA TYR A 159 -29.12 8.99 -12.18
C TYR A 159 -29.80 9.35 -10.84
N LEU A 160 -29.09 10.08 -9.99
CA LEU A 160 -29.55 10.51 -8.67
C LEU A 160 -29.39 12.02 -8.50
N ASN A 161 -30.17 12.62 -7.61
CA ASN A 161 -29.92 13.99 -7.16
C ASN A 161 -28.78 14.07 -6.12
N ALA A 162 -28.43 15.29 -5.71
CA ALA A 162 -27.32 15.55 -4.77
C ALA A 162 -27.48 14.90 -3.38
N VAL A 163 -28.69 14.52 -2.99
CA VAL A 163 -28.99 13.84 -1.70
C VAL A 163 -29.21 12.33 -1.86
N GLY A 164 -29.09 11.80 -3.09
CA GLY A 164 -29.16 10.38 -3.39
C GLY A 164 -30.58 9.83 -3.58
N TYR A 165 -31.53 10.66 -4.02
CA TYR A 165 -32.89 10.27 -4.37
C TYR A 165 -33.01 9.97 -5.87
N TYR A 166 -33.99 9.14 -6.23
CA TYR A 166 -34.24 8.67 -7.60
C TYR A 166 -35.59 9.13 -8.11
N VAL A 167 -35.70 9.38 -9.41
CA VAL A 167 -37.01 9.54 -10.07
C VAL A 167 -37.56 8.16 -10.42
N VAL A 168 -38.86 7.96 -10.22
CA VAL A 168 -39.53 6.69 -10.47
C VAL A 168 -40.80 6.91 -11.26
N ARG A 169 -40.99 6.17 -12.34
CA ARG A 169 -42.30 6.05 -12.97
C ARG A 169 -43.08 4.92 -12.32
N LEU A 170 -44.22 5.21 -11.71
CA LEU A 170 -45.13 4.19 -11.19
C LEU A 170 -45.77 3.43 -12.36
N ASP A 171 -45.86 2.10 -12.28
CA ASP A 171 -46.49 1.32 -13.36
C ASP A 171 -48.02 1.53 -13.42
N ALA A 172 -48.61 2.06 -12.35
CA ALA A 172 -50.01 2.48 -12.31
C ALA A 172 -50.25 3.85 -12.98
N ASP A 173 -49.19 4.60 -13.31
CA ASP A 173 -49.29 5.88 -13.99
C ASP A 173 -49.17 5.71 -15.52
N PHE A 174 -50.30 5.93 -16.20
CA PHE A 174 -50.39 5.90 -17.66
C PHE A 174 -50.20 7.28 -18.31
N GLY A 175 -49.87 8.30 -17.52
CA GLY A 175 -49.58 9.64 -17.99
C GLY A 175 -48.34 9.70 -18.88
N ALA A 176 -48.36 10.63 -19.84
CA ALA A 176 -47.19 10.92 -20.65
C ALA A 176 -46.37 12.04 -19.99
N TRP A 177 -45.18 11.69 -19.51
CA TRP A 177 -44.25 12.60 -18.85
C TRP A 177 -42.95 12.73 -19.64
N PRO A 178 -42.27 13.89 -19.58
CA PRO A 178 -40.87 13.98 -20.00
C PRO A 178 -40.02 13.02 -19.17
N LYS A 179 -38.99 12.43 -19.80
CA LYS A 179 -38.05 11.55 -19.11
C LYS A 179 -37.38 12.27 -17.94
N GLY A 180 -37.34 11.61 -16.78
CA GLY A 180 -36.83 12.19 -15.53
C GLY A 180 -37.80 13.16 -14.85
N GLY A 181 -39.04 13.29 -15.35
CA GLY A 181 -40.12 14.11 -14.80
C GLY A 181 -41.35 13.29 -14.35
N GLU A 182 -41.22 11.97 -14.23
CA GLU A 182 -42.32 11.05 -13.90
C GLU A 182 -42.71 11.08 -12.42
N SER A 183 -41.82 11.54 -11.54
CA SER A 183 -42.11 11.75 -10.12
C SER A 183 -41.22 12.82 -9.52
N VAL A 184 -41.57 13.28 -8.31
CA VAL A 184 -40.59 13.90 -7.42
C VAL A 184 -39.50 12.89 -7.04
N PRO A 185 -38.26 13.31 -6.73
CA PRO A 185 -37.21 12.39 -6.31
C PRO A 185 -37.56 11.66 -5.00
N LEU A 186 -37.51 10.33 -5.03
CA LEU A 186 -37.88 9.44 -3.94
C LEU A 186 -36.66 8.97 -3.14
N ARG A 187 -36.84 8.86 -1.82
CA ARG A 187 -35.82 8.30 -0.93
C ARG A 187 -35.70 6.80 -1.15
N LEU A 188 -34.49 6.26 -1.05
CA LEU A 188 -34.22 4.82 -1.05
C LEU A 188 -33.94 4.33 0.37
N ALA A 189 -34.77 3.42 0.86
CA ALA A 189 -34.48 2.63 2.05
C ALA A 189 -33.30 1.70 1.75
N LYS A 190 -32.31 1.71 2.64
CA LYS A 190 -31.05 0.97 2.49
C LYS A 190 -30.96 -0.09 3.57
N PRO A 191 -30.27 -1.22 3.33
CA PRO A 191 -29.99 -2.20 4.38
C PRO A 191 -29.32 -1.57 5.61
N PHE A 192 -28.49 -0.55 5.39
CA PHE A 192 -27.95 0.30 6.45
C PHE A 192 -27.68 1.73 5.93
N ALA A 193 -28.07 2.74 6.71
CA ALA A 193 -27.73 4.15 6.50
C ALA A 193 -27.63 4.85 7.87
N GLY A 194 -26.44 5.35 8.21
CA GLY A 194 -26.13 5.88 9.54
C GLY A 194 -25.40 7.22 9.51
N LYS A 195 -25.15 7.76 10.72
CA LYS A 195 -24.35 8.98 10.92
C LYS A 195 -22.95 8.85 10.31
N LEU A 196 -22.30 9.98 10.05
CA LEU A 196 -20.93 10.06 9.49
C LEU A 196 -20.79 9.40 8.11
N GLN A 197 -21.82 9.46 7.27
CA GLN A 197 -21.84 8.86 5.91
C GLN A 197 -21.55 7.35 5.89
N THR A 198 -22.01 6.62 6.90
CA THR A 198 -21.90 5.16 6.95
C THR A 198 -23.13 4.51 6.31
N GLY A 199 -22.97 3.42 5.55
CA GLY A 199 -24.12 2.79 4.90
C GLY A 199 -23.80 1.76 3.82
N MET A 200 -24.86 1.16 3.27
CA MET A 200 -24.84 0.27 2.11
C MET A 200 -25.63 0.91 0.97
N HIS A 201 -24.98 1.19 -0.16
CA HIS A 201 -25.64 1.75 -1.34
C HIS A 201 -25.17 1.01 -2.59
N PHE A 202 -26.10 0.31 -3.25
CA PHE A 202 -25.92 -0.19 -4.60
C PHE A 202 -26.72 0.73 -5.53
N VAL A 203 -26.04 1.29 -6.52
CA VAL A 203 -26.63 2.27 -7.43
C VAL A 203 -27.65 1.57 -8.32
N ALA A 204 -28.90 2.01 -8.26
CA ALA A 204 -29.94 1.55 -9.16
C ALA A 204 -29.77 2.20 -10.53
N LEU A 205 -30.02 1.42 -11.58
CA LEU A 205 -29.88 1.83 -12.97
C LEU A 205 -31.23 2.18 -13.56
N ASP A 206 -31.19 2.89 -14.69
CA ASP A 206 -32.38 3.16 -15.49
C ASP A 206 -33.16 1.86 -15.75
N ASN A 207 -34.48 1.92 -15.57
CA ASN A 207 -35.42 0.82 -15.74
C ASN A 207 -35.31 -0.34 -14.73
N ASP A 208 -34.50 -0.24 -13.67
CA ASP A 208 -34.57 -1.19 -12.55
C ASP A 208 -35.97 -1.16 -11.91
N GLU A 209 -36.51 -2.34 -11.58
CA GLU A 209 -37.82 -2.48 -10.96
C GLU A 209 -37.74 -2.16 -9.46
N ALA A 210 -38.31 -1.02 -9.08
CA ALA A 210 -38.37 -0.54 -7.71
C ALA A 210 -39.70 -0.91 -7.05
N VAL A 211 -39.65 -1.25 -5.76
CA VAL A 211 -40.83 -1.44 -4.90
C VAL A 211 -41.07 -0.14 -4.15
N ILE A 212 -42.23 0.48 -4.38
CA ILE A 212 -42.59 1.77 -3.80
C ILE A 212 -43.59 1.57 -2.69
N SER A 213 -43.23 1.95 -1.46
CA SER A 213 -44.16 2.03 -0.33
C SER A 213 -44.64 3.47 -0.14
N PHE A 214 -45.73 3.61 0.59
CA PHE A 214 -46.34 4.89 0.93
C PHE A 214 -46.39 4.99 2.46
N ARG A 215 -45.59 5.89 3.04
CA ARG A 215 -45.54 6.02 4.51
C ARG A 215 -46.92 6.40 5.04
N ASP A 216 -47.36 5.74 6.11
CA ASP A 216 -48.70 5.88 6.70
C ASP A 216 -49.88 5.56 5.74
N GLY A 217 -49.58 4.97 4.59
CA GLY A 217 -50.53 4.74 3.50
C GLY A 217 -50.88 6.00 2.71
N ASP A 218 -50.12 7.08 2.87
CA ASP A 218 -50.36 8.36 2.22
C ASP A 218 -49.76 8.40 0.79
N PRO A 219 -50.57 8.57 -0.27
CA PRO A 219 -50.08 8.66 -1.65
C PRO A 219 -49.02 9.75 -1.88
N ASP A 220 -48.98 10.78 -1.05
CA ASP A 220 -48.03 11.89 -1.14
C ASP A 220 -46.72 11.61 -0.39
N ARG A 221 -46.55 10.42 0.21
CA ARG A 221 -45.31 9.97 0.88
C ARG A 221 -44.66 8.72 0.26
N PRO A 222 -44.40 8.69 -1.05
CA PRO A 222 -43.73 7.55 -1.68
C PRO A 222 -42.25 7.43 -1.26
N GLU A 223 -41.78 6.20 -1.05
CA GLU A 223 -40.37 5.87 -0.88
C GLU A 223 -40.03 4.52 -1.54
N ILE A 224 -38.80 4.36 -2.00
CA ILE A 224 -38.30 3.10 -2.55
C ILE A 224 -37.87 2.23 -1.37
N VAL A 225 -38.46 1.04 -1.23
CA VAL A 225 -38.15 0.11 -0.14
C VAL A 225 -37.30 -1.09 -0.57
N GLY A 226 -37.16 -1.31 -1.87
CA GLY A 226 -36.38 -2.42 -2.42
C GLY A 226 -36.47 -2.50 -3.93
N PHE A 227 -35.88 -3.57 -4.49
CA PHE A 227 -35.86 -3.85 -5.91
C PHE A 227 -36.19 -5.32 -6.17
N HIS A 228 -36.88 -5.59 -7.28
CA HIS A 228 -37.11 -6.95 -7.76
C HIS A 228 -36.27 -7.25 -8.99
N HIS A 229 -35.87 -8.52 -9.13
CA HIS A 229 -35.46 -9.05 -10.42
C HIS A 229 -36.70 -9.27 -11.32
N HIS A 230 -36.51 -9.28 -12.64
CA HIS A 230 -37.58 -9.52 -13.61
C HIS A 230 -37.07 -10.26 -14.84
N SER A 231 -37.92 -10.44 -15.86
CA SER A 231 -37.62 -11.25 -17.04
C SER A 231 -36.42 -10.77 -17.87
N GLN A 232 -36.08 -9.48 -17.79
CA GLN A 232 -34.95 -8.86 -18.48
C GLN A 232 -33.72 -8.69 -17.56
N ALA A 233 -33.93 -8.38 -16.28
CA ALA A 233 -32.90 -8.36 -15.25
C ALA A 233 -33.10 -9.55 -14.29
N ARG A 234 -32.60 -10.72 -14.70
CA ARG A 234 -32.77 -11.96 -13.93
C ARG A 234 -31.93 -11.97 -12.65
N ASP A 235 -32.36 -12.76 -11.68
CA ASP A 235 -31.60 -12.98 -10.45
C ASP A 235 -30.19 -13.56 -10.74
N LEU A 236 -29.24 -13.23 -9.86
CA LEU A 236 -27.89 -13.77 -9.87
C LEU A 236 -27.86 -15.23 -9.43
N VAL A 237 -28.79 -15.63 -8.56
CA VAL A 237 -28.87 -16.97 -7.97
C VAL A 237 -30.18 -17.61 -8.43
N THR A 238 -30.06 -18.77 -9.07
CA THR A 238 -31.22 -19.52 -9.58
C THR A 238 -31.01 -21.00 -9.31
N ASN A 239 -32.08 -21.80 -9.46
CA ASN A 239 -32.00 -23.25 -9.44
C ASN A 239 -31.42 -23.86 -10.74
N ASP A 240 -31.01 -23.03 -11.70
CA ASP A 240 -30.31 -23.52 -12.88
C ASP A 240 -28.87 -23.91 -12.50
N ARG A 241 -28.47 -25.12 -12.91
CA ARG A 241 -27.14 -25.70 -12.65
C ARG A 241 -26.83 -25.75 -11.15
N ARG A 242 -25.64 -25.29 -10.78
CA ARG A 242 -25.06 -25.35 -9.43
C ARG A 242 -25.14 -24.02 -8.69
N TRP A 243 -25.95 -23.08 -9.17
CA TRP A 243 -26.00 -21.75 -8.57
C TRP A 243 -26.84 -21.70 -7.29
N LEU A 244 -27.64 -22.73 -6.98
CA LEU A 244 -28.55 -22.74 -5.83
C LEU A 244 -27.88 -22.67 -4.44
N SER A 245 -26.61 -23.03 -4.34
CA SER A 245 -25.80 -22.97 -3.12
C SER A 245 -24.84 -21.77 -3.10
N CYS A 246 -24.94 -20.89 -4.11
CA CYS A 246 -24.13 -19.69 -4.19
C CYS A 246 -24.83 -18.50 -3.51
N ASN A 247 -24.08 -17.74 -2.72
CA ASN A 247 -24.42 -16.39 -2.28
C ASN A 247 -23.56 -15.39 -3.08
N MET A 248 -24.14 -14.30 -3.60
CA MET A 248 -23.42 -13.40 -4.50
C MET A 248 -23.77 -11.92 -4.30
N ILE A 249 -22.73 -11.09 -4.20
CA ILE A 249 -22.80 -9.65 -4.45
C ILE A 249 -22.08 -9.39 -5.77
N ARG A 250 -22.75 -8.79 -6.75
CA ARG A 250 -22.19 -8.52 -8.08
C ARG A 250 -22.58 -7.13 -8.58
N THR A 251 -21.60 -6.37 -9.07
CA THR A 251 -21.83 -5.05 -9.67
C THR A 251 -21.95 -5.12 -11.20
N GLN A 252 -22.40 -4.02 -11.81
CA GLN A 252 -22.55 -3.87 -13.28
C GLN A 252 -21.29 -4.26 -14.07
N LYS A 253 -20.09 -3.94 -13.55
CA LYS A 253 -18.80 -4.29 -14.18
C LYS A 253 -18.22 -5.61 -13.68
N ASN A 254 -19.08 -6.49 -13.16
CA ASN A 254 -18.72 -7.84 -12.72
C ASN A 254 -17.70 -7.89 -11.58
N ASN A 255 -17.59 -6.81 -10.78
CA ASN A 255 -16.94 -6.90 -9.48
C ASN A 255 -17.83 -7.77 -8.61
N LYS A 256 -17.27 -8.83 -8.01
CA LYS A 256 -18.06 -9.83 -7.31
C LYS A 256 -17.41 -10.30 -6.02
N LEU A 257 -18.26 -10.53 -5.04
CA LEU A 257 -18.02 -11.40 -3.89
C LEU A 257 -18.98 -12.57 -4.03
N ARG A 258 -18.46 -13.78 -4.16
CA ARG A 258 -19.25 -15.02 -4.24
C ARG A 258 -18.81 -15.96 -3.12
N MET A 259 -19.76 -16.53 -2.41
CA MET A 259 -19.57 -17.60 -1.43
C MET A 259 -20.34 -18.82 -1.93
N GLU A 260 -19.66 -19.96 -2.04
CA GLU A 260 -20.22 -21.24 -2.46
C GLU A 260 -20.32 -22.14 -1.22
N ASP A 261 -21.51 -22.66 -0.94
CA ASP A 261 -21.81 -23.50 0.23
C ASP A 261 -22.09 -24.96 -0.16
N TRP A 262 -21.78 -25.37 -1.39
CA TRP A 262 -21.91 -26.76 -1.79
C TRP A 262 -20.98 -27.65 -0.97
N GLU A 263 -21.55 -28.64 -0.28
CA GLU A 263 -20.83 -29.52 0.64
C GLU A 263 -19.55 -30.13 0.03
N GLY A 264 -18.43 -29.95 0.73
CA GLY A 264 -17.11 -30.42 0.32
C GLY A 264 -16.47 -29.65 -0.83
N GLN A 265 -17.12 -28.56 -1.29
CA GLN A 265 -16.66 -27.71 -2.38
C GLN A 265 -16.91 -26.23 -2.06
N GLU A 266 -16.81 -25.90 -0.78
CA GLU A 266 -17.02 -24.57 -0.25
C GLU A 266 -15.90 -23.63 -0.74
N GLY A 267 -16.25 -22.38 -1.03
CA GLY A 267 -15.24 -21.43 -1.47
C GLY A 267 -15.69 -20.00 -1.54
N ILE A 268 -14.74 -19.08 -1.40
CA ILE A 268 -14.97 -17.64 -1.49
C ILE A 268 -14.18 -17.09 -2.67
N LYS A 269 -14.85 -16.26 -3.46
CA LYS A 269 -14.25 -15.53 -4.58
C LYS A 269 -14.52 -14.04 -4.45
N LEU A 270 -13.45 -13.27 -4.34
CA LEU A 270 -13.45 -11.82 -4.53
C LEU A 270 -12.77 -11.51 -5.85
N SER A 271 -13.47 -10.90 -6.81
CA SER A 271 -12.88 -10.64 -8.12
C SER A 271 -13.40 -9.41 -8.84
N THR A 272 -12.55 -8.86 -9.70
CA THR A 272 -12.89 -7.88 -10.74
C THR A 272 -12.46 -8.42 -12.11
N ASP A 273 -13.07 -7.95 -13.21
CA ASP A 273 -12.64 -8.30 -14.56
C ASP A 273 -11.40 -7.49 -15.03
N HIS A 274 -11.08 -6.39 -14.33
CA HIS A 274 -9.89 -5.59 -14.63
C HIS A 274 -8.59 -6.40 -14.50
N SER A 275 -7.53 -5.96 -15.20
CA SER A 275 -6.19 -6.57 -15.20
C SER A 275 -6.22 -8.08 -15.48
N GLY A 276 -7.00 -8.49 -16.47
CA GLY A 276 -7.10 -9.89 -16.92
C GLY A 276 -7.84 -10.82 -15.95
N LYS A 277 -8.66 -10.28 -15.04
CA LYS A 277 -9.29 -10.89 -13.85
C LYS A 277 -8.39 -10.92 -12.62
N SER A 278 -8.31 -9.81 -11.87
CA SER A 278 -7.70 -9.78 -10.54
C SER A 278 -8.62 -10.42 -9.49
N GLN A 279 -8.15 -11.48 -8.81
CA GLN A 279 -8.99 -12.27 -7.90
C GLN A 279 -8.21 -12.78 -6.68
N LEU A 280 -8.92 -12.84 -5.56
CA LEU A 280 -8.61 -13.71 -4.42
C LEU A 280 -9.65 -14.85 -4.41
N ASN A 281 -9.18 -16.08 -4.50
CA ASN A 281 -10.01 -17.27 -4.37
C ASN A 281 -9.55 -18.08 -3.15
N LEU A 282 -10.49 -18.59 -2.35
CA LEU A 282 -10.26 -19.40 -1.14
C LEU A 282 -11.12 -20.66 -1.20
N GLY A 283 -10.62 -21.80 -0.71
CA GLY A 283 -11.35 -23.06 -0.62
C GLY A 283 -11.27 -23.88 -1.91
N TYR A 284 -12.42 -24.33 -2.42
CA TYR A 284 -12.55 -25.08 -3.66
C TYR A 284 -12.70 -24.15 -4.87
N LEU A 285 -11.72 -24.17 -5.76
CA LEU A 285 -11.67 -23.25 -6.90
C LEU A 285 -12.30 -23.96 -8.11
N VAL A 286 -13.17 -23.23 -8.82
CA VAL A 286 -13.77 -23.66 -10.09
C VAL A 286 -13.50 -22.68 -11.23
N ASN A 287 -13.45 -23.20 -12.46
CA ASN A 287 -13.39 -22.38 -13.68
C ASN A 287 -14.79 -21.83 -14.06
N GLN A 288 -14.90 -21.15 -15.20
CA GLN A 288 -16.18 -20.57 -15.65
C GLN A 288 -17.24 -21.62 -16.00
N LYS A 289 -16.84 -22.85 -16.31
CA LYS A 289 -17.73 -24.00 -16.55
C LYS A 289 -18.10 -24.73 -15.26
N LEU A 290 -17.68 -24.22 -14.10
CA LEU A 290 -17.86 -24.83 -12.77
C LEU A 290 -17.07 -26.15 -12.60
N GLU A 291 -16.05 -26.36 -13.43
CA GLU A 291 -15.14 -27.51 -13.30
C GLU A 291 -14.04 -27.18 -12.30
N TYR A 292 -13.61 -28.18 -11.55
CA TYR A 292 -12.48 -28.09 -10.62
C TYR A 292 -11.23 -27.50 -11.28
N ARG A 293 -10.56 -26.59 -10.57
CA ARG A 293 -9.26 -26.03 -11.00
C ARG A 293 -8.19 -26.01 -9.92
N GLY A 294 -8.51 -26.41 -8.69
CA GLY A 294 -7.58 -26.44 -7.56
C GLY A 294 -8.28 -26.17 -6.22
N GLU A 295 -7.49 -26.27 -5.16
CA GLU A 295 -7.90 -26.07 -3.77
C GLU A 295 -6.86 -25.22 -3.02
N GLY A 296 -7.30 -24.55 -1.95
CA GLY A 296 -6.44 -23.72 -1.09
C GLY A 296 -6.70 -22.23 -1.30
N PHE A 297 -5.65 -21.43 -1.51
CA PHE A 297 -5.80 -20.01 -1.83
C PHE A 297 -5.09 -19.66 -3.14
N GLU A 298 -5.68 -18.75 -3.90
CA GLU A 298 -5.06 -18.17 -5.09
C GLU A 298 -5.26 -16.66 -5.10
N THR A 299 -4.14 -15.93 -5.10
CA THR A 299 -4.09 -14.52 -5.47
C THR A 299 -3.55 -14.42 -6.89
N ARG A 300 -4.38 -13.96 -7.83
CA ARG A 300 -4.01 -13.87 -9.25
C ARG A 300 -4.37 -12.53 -9.88
N THR A 301 -3.54 -12.10 -10.82
CA THR A 301 -3.73 -10.91 -11.65
C THR A 301 -2.88 -11.04 -12.92
N SER A 302 -3.30 -10.43 -14.03
CA SER A 302 -2.43 -10.20 -15.20
C SER A 302 -1.72 -8.84 -15.14
N GLY A 303 -2.00 -8.04 -14.11
CA GLY A 303 -1.26 -6.81 -13.80
C GLY A 303 -0.12 -7.06 -12.80
N TYR A 304 0.23 -6.02 -12.04
CA TYR A 304 1.27 -6.10 -11.00
C TYR A 304 0.77 -6.80 -9.74
N GLY A 305 1.64 -7.57 -9.09
CA GLY A 305 1.43 -8.16 -7.76
C GLY A 305 2.49 -7.69 -6.78
N VAL A 306 2.07 -7.22 -5.60
CA VAL A 306 2.98 -6.79 -4.52
C VAL A 306 2.48 -7.38 -3.21
N SER A 307 3.36 -8.10 -2.50
CA SER A 307 3.17 -8.46 -1.10
C SER A 307 4.13 -7.61 -0.26
N ARG A 308 3.60 -6.78 0.64
CA ARG A 308 4.38 -5.86 1.48
C ARG A 308 4.00 -6.05 2.94
N ALA A 309 4.97 -6.43 3.75
CA ALA A 309 4.81 -6.60 5.20
C ALA A 309 5.92 -5.85 5.95
N GLY A 310 5.57 -4.70 6.55
CA GLY A 310 6.54 -3.81 7.20
C GLY A 310 7.22 -4.37 8.45
N LYS A 311 6.74 -5.51 8.97
CA LYS A 311 7.35 -6.26 10.08
C LYS A 311 8.03 -7.56 9.64
N GLY A 312 8.15 -7.80 8.32
CA GLY A 312 8.72 -9.02 7.76
C GLY A 312 7.67 -9.96 7.15
N LEU A 313 8.11 -10.92 6.34
CA LEU A 313 7.28 -11.87 5.61
C LEU A 313 7.77 -13.30 5.86
N MET A 314 6.85 -14.21 6.21
CA MET A 314 7.11 -15.64 6.29
C MET A 314 6.33 -16.36 5.18
N LEU A 315 7.05 -17.13 4.36
CA LEU A 315 6.47 -17.99 3.33
C LEU A 315 6.81 -19.44 3.68
N THR A 316 5.80 -20.23 4.06
CA THR A 316 6.03 -21.57 4.59
C THR A 316 5.10 -22.61 4.02
N ALA A 317 5.60 -23.84 3.90
CA ALA A 317 4.83 -25.05 3.62
C ALA A 317 4.69 -25.96 4.85
N TYR A 318 5.01 -25.46 6.05
CA TYR A 318 4.66 -26.12 7.31
C TYR A 318 3.18 -25.89 7.61
N ASP A 319 2.43 -26.97 7.76
CA ASP A 319 0.99 -26.91 7.97
C ASP A 319 0.62 -26.53 9.42
N ARG A 320 -0.50 -25.83 9.56
CA ARG A 320 -1.15 -25.49 10.83
C ARG A 320 -2.63 -25.87 10.71
N LEU A 321 -2.91 -27.15 10.91
CA LEU A 321 -4.27 -27.72 10.80
C LEU A 321 -5.28 -26.90 11.62
N GLY A 322 -6.37 -26.49 10.96
CA GLY A 322 -7.42 -25.69 11.58
C GLY A 322 -6.97 -24.30 12.04
N ALA A 323 -5.86 -23.76 11.49
CA ALA A 323 -5.23 -22.52 11.94
C ALA A 323 -4.90 -22.52 13.45
N THR A 324 -4.56 -23.69 14.01
CA THR A 324 -4.12 -23.82 15.41
C THR A 324 -2.71 -23.25 15.61
N GLY A 325 -2.48 -22.62 16.76
CA GLY A 325 -1.21 -21.92 17.06
C GLY A 325 -1.25 -20.43 16.70
N LYS A 326 -0.08 -19.79 16.67
CA LYS A 326 0.08 -18.40 16.24
C LYS A 326 0.34 -18.33 14.74
N GLN A 327 -0.06 -17.22 14.11
CA GLN A 327 0.23 -16.93 12.69
C GLN A 327 1.71 -17.08 12.32
N LEU A 328 2.62 -16.74 13.25
CA LEU A 328 4.07 -16.78 13.07
C LEU A 328 4.75 -17.95 13.81
N ASP A 329 4.01 -19.03 14.11
CA ASP A 329 4.65 -20.23 14.67
C ASP A 329 5.62 -20.82 13.65
N MET A 330 6.91 -20.80 14.00
CA MET A 330 8.01 -21.08 13.06
C MET A 330 9.10 -21.99 13.65
N GLN A 331 8.78 -22.75 14.70
CA GLN A 331 9.73 -23.60 15.43
C GLN A 331 10.53 -24.52 14.50
N GLU A 332 9.85 -25.12 13.52
CA GLU A 332 10.46 -26.01 12.53
C GLU A 332 11.43 -25.27 11.60
N SER A 333 11.12 -24.01 11.28
CA SER A 333 11.99 -23.15 10.43
C SER A 333 13.23 -22.70 11.20
N ILE A 334 13.07 -22.35 12.48
CA ILE A 334 14.20 -21.98 13.34
C ILE A 334 15.10 -23.19 13.61
N ALA A 335 14.52 -24.37 13.85
CA ALA A 335 15.29 -25.61 13.99
C ALA A 335 16.12 -25.94 12.74
N GLN A 336 15.60 -25.67 11.53
CA GLN A 336 16.37 -25.82 10.29
C GLN A 336 17.56 -24.84 10.22
N LEU A 337 17.35 -23.57 10.60
CA LEU A 337 18.44 -22.59 10.68
C LEU A 337 19.48 -22.96 11.73
N GLU A 338 19.06 -23.49 12.88
CA GLU A 338 19.95 -23.98 13.93
C GLU A 338 20.80 -25.17 13.47
N SER A 339 20.20 -26.13 12.76
CA SER A 339 20.91 -27.27 12.19
C SER A 339 21.93 -26.84 11.12
N ALA A 340 21.56 -25.90 10.27
CA ALA A 340 22.48 -25.30 9.28
C ALA A 340 23.65 -24.59 9.98
N LEU A 341 23.35 -23.77 10.99
CA LEU A 341 24.37 -23.04 11.75
C LEU A 341 25.34 -23.98 12.48
N ALA A 342 24.84 -25.07 13.08
CA ALA A 342 25.68 -26.07 13.73
C ALA A 342 26.64 -26.73 12.73
N THR A 343 26.17 -27.02 11.52
CA THR A 343 27.00 -27.56 10.42
C THR A 343 28.08 -26.55 10.02
N ALA A 344 27.71 -25.27 9.84
CA ALA A 344 28.64 -24.21 9.49
C ALA A 344 29.72 -24.02 10.57
N LYS A 345 29.36 -24.02 11.86
CA LYS A 345 30.30 -23.92 12.99
C LYS A 345 31.30 -25.10 13.02
N ALA A 346 30.85 -26.32 12.77
CA ALA A 346 31.73 -27.49 12.74
C ALA A 346 32.74 -27.45 11.58
N LEU A 347 32.30 -27.00 10.40
CA LEU A 347 33.20 -26.78 9.25
C LEU A 347 34.16 -25.61 9.48
N ALA A 348 33.69 -24.50 10.04
CA ALA A 348 34.51 -23.34 10.38
C ALA A 348 35.63 -23.73 11.36
N ALA A 349 35.32 -24.48 12.42
CA ALA A 349 36.33 -24.97 13.37
C ALA A 349 37.40 -25.84 12.68
N SER A 350 36.99 -26.69 11.73
CA SER A 350 37.92 -27.52 10.95
C SER A 350 38.79 -26.69 10.00
N ALA A 351 38.22 -25.69 9.34
CA ALA A 351 38.95 -24.76 8.48
C ALA A 351 39.99 -23.96 9.28
N SER A 352 39.61 -23.40 10.43
CA SER A 352 40.53 -22.70 11.33
C SER A 352 41.67 -23.60 11.81
N SER A 353 41.38 -24.86 12.17
CA SER A 353 42.41 -25.83 12.57
C SER A 353 43.41 -26.12 11.43
N ALA A 354 42.95 -26.07 10.19
CA ALA A 354 43.78 -26.21 8.99
C ALA A 354 44.44 -24.89 8.55
N LYS A 355 44.30 -23.80 9.33
CA LYS A 355 44.74 -22.43 9.00
C LYS A 355 44.12 -21.88 7.71
N ALA A 356 43.00 -22.44 7.27
CA ALA A 356 42.16 -21.87 6.22
C ALA A 356 41.23 -20.81 6.84
N GLU A 357 40.73 -19.91 5.99
CA GLU A 357 39.75 -18.93 6.47
C GLU A 357 38.40 -19.61 6.75
N PRO A 358 37.83 -19.49 7.97
CA PRO A 358 36.51 -20.00 8.30
C PRO A 358 35.39 -19.13 7.70
N ALA A 359 34.19 -19.71 7.58
CA ALA A 359 32.98 -18.92 7.28
C ALA A 359 32.56 -18.08 8.49
N ASP A 360 31.95 -16.92 8.25
CA ASP A 360 31.38 -16.07 9.31
C ASP A 360 30.09 -16.69 9.87
N THR A 361 30.23 -17.43 10.97
CA THR A 361 29.10 -18.06 11.64
C THR A 361 28.38 -17.13 12.63
N ASP A 362 28.98 -15.99 12.98
CA ASP A 362 28.38 -15.02 13.88
C ASP A 362 27.33 -14.20 13.13
N ALA A 363 27.62 -13.80 11.89
CA ALA A 363 26.64 -13.22 10.97
C ALA A 363 25.44 -14.16 10.74
N GLN A 364 25.68 -15.47 10.57
CA GLN A 364 24.60 -16.47 10.43
C GLN A 364 23.75 -16.62 11.70
N GLN A 365 24.38 -16.57 12.89
CA GLN A 365 23.66 -16.58 14.17
C GLN A 365 22.76 -15.35 14.30
N GLN A 366 23.29 -14.15 14.01
CA GLN A 366 22.52 -12.91 14.06
C GLN A 366 21.32 -12.95 13.10
N MET A 367 21.52 -13.44 11.87
CA MET A 367 20.43 -13.61 10.90
C MET A 367 19.32 -14.54 11.41
N LYS A 368 19.67 -15.67 12.03
CA LYS A 368 18.69 -16.56 12.67
C LYS A 368 17.91 -15.81 13.76
N ASP A 369 18.60 -15.10 14.63
CA ASP A 369 17.96 -14.45 15.78
C ASP A 369 17.06 -13.28 15.39
N ASP A 370 17.39 -12.58 14.30
CA ASP A 370 16.57 -11.54 13.66
C ASP A 370 15.31 -12.12 12.98
N LEU A 371 15.43 -13.31 12.37
CA LEU A 371 14.31 -13.99 11.70
C LEU A 371 13.39 -14.74 12.67
N ASP A 372 13.90 -15.13 13.85
CA ASP A 372 13.10 -15.73 14.93
C ASP A 372 12.03 -14.76 15.43
N GLY A 373 10.76 -15.10 15.15
CA GLY A 373 9.61 -14.22 15.38
C GLY A 373 9.55 -13.01 14.45
N LEU A 374 10.37 -12.95 13.39
CA LEU A 374 10.56 -11.78 12.53
C LEU A 374 10.81 -10.49 13.35
N LYS A 375 11.74 -10.54 14.30
CA LYS A 375 12.13 -9.38 15.13
C LYS A 375 12.65 -8.21 14.28
N LYS A 376 13.22 -8.51 13.11
CA LYS A 376 13.57 -7.54 12.06
C LYS A 376 12.73 -7.80 10.80
N PRO A 377 12.55 -6.80 9.92
CA PRO A 377 11.72 -6.92 8.71
C PRO A 377 12.41 -7.76 7.62
N GLY A 378 12.61 -9.05 7.89
CA GLY A 378 13.22 -10.02 6.99
C GLY A 378 12.20 -10.82 6.18
N LEU A 379 12.71 -11.67 5.28
CA LEU A 379 11.97 -12.68 4.55
C LEU A 379 12.45 -14.07 4.99
N LEU A 380 11.57 -14.86 5.60
CA LEU A 380 11.84 -16.26 5.94
C LEU A 380 11.05 -17.18 5.01
N MET A 381 11.75 -17.99 4.22
CA MET A 381 11.15 -19.01 3.35
C MET A 381 11.51 -20.39 3.86
N SER A 382 10.52 -21.25 4.15
CA SER A 382 10.76 -22.58 4.72
C SER A 382 9.81 -23.65 4.20
N THR A 383 10.30 -24.89 4.17
CA THR A 383 9.53 -26.06 3.71
C THR A 383 10.01 -27.32 4.42
N PRO A 384 9.12 -28.28 4.73
CA PRO A 384 9.51 -29.61 5.22
C PRO A 384 10.15 -30.48 4.12
N ALA A 385 9.97 -30.13 2.85
CA ALA A 385 10.49 -30.86 1.69
C ALA A 385 11.47 -30.00 0.87
N SER A 386 11.72 -30.34 -0.39
CA SER A 386 12.61 -29.57 -1.26
C SER A 386 12.03 -28.21 -1.63
N ALA A 387 12.90 -27.22 -1.84
CA ALA A 387 12.59 -25.93 -2.46
C ALA A 387 13.41 -25.76 -3.74
N ALA A 388 12.87 -25.04 -4.73
CA ALA A 388 13.55 -24.70 -5.96
C ALA A 388 13.31 -23.24 -6.34
N PHE A 389 14.34 -22.59 -6.88
CA PHE A 389 14.25 -21.25 -7.48
C PHE A 389 14.69 -21.35 -8.94
N VAL A 390 13.79 -21.03 -9.87
CA VAL A 390 13.98 -21.24 -11.31
C VAL A 390 13.64 -19.95 -12.06
N ALA A 391 14.51 -19.56 -12.99
CA ALA A 391 14.31 -18.40 -13.85
C ALA A 391 14.66 -18.75 -15.30
N GLY A 392 13.91 -18.19 -16.26
CA GLY A 392 14.18 -18.37 -17.69
C GLY A 392 15.34 -17.51 -18.23
N GLN A 393 15.86 -16.59 -17.42
CA GLN A 393 16.99 -15.71 -17.73
C GLN A 393 18.04 -15.84 -16.62
N GLY A 394 18.30 -14.77 -15.86
CA GLY A 394 19.29 -14.76 -14.77
C GLY A 394 18.68 -14.82 -13.37
N VAL A 395 19.53 -15.15 -12.40
CA VAL A 395 19.29 -15.04 -10.96
C VAL A 395 20.44 -14.25 -10.35
N GLN A 396 20.13 -13.29 -9.47
CA GLN A 396 21.13 -12.50 -8.75
C GLN A 396 20.85 -12.56 -7.24
N PHE A 397 21.88 -12.86 -6.46
CA PHE A 397 21.88 -12.72 -5.01
C PHE A 397 22.85 -11.59 -4.66
N ALA A 398 22.36 -10.58 -3.93
CA ALA A 398 23.14 -9.43 -3.51
C ALA A 398 22.77 -9.07 -2.06
N ALA A 399 23.78 -8.88 -1.23
CA ALA A 399 23.64 -8.45 0.16
C ALA A 399 24.74 -7.41 0.46
N GLN A 400 24.43 -6.43 1.31
CA GLN A 400 25.45 -5.51 1.84
C GLN A 400 26.32 -6.18 2.92
N GLY A 401 25.72 -7.12 3.67
CA GLY A 401 26.44 -8.05 4.55
C GLY A 401 26.72 -9.37 3.83
N ASP A 402 26.68 -10.47 4.58
CA ASP A 402 27.13 -11.77 4.09
C ASP A 402 26.09 -12.55 3.28
N ILE A 403 26.59 -13.31 2.30
CA ILE A 403 25.83 -14.39 1.65
C ILE A 403 26.39 -15.71 2.15
N SER A 404 25.55 -16.46 2.86
CA SER A 404 25.90 -17.77 3.41
C SER A 404 25.07 -18.87 2.77
N ALA A 405 25.72 -19.99 2.42
CA ALA A 405 25.06 -21.19 1.90
C ALA A 405 25.58 -22.42 2.66
N VAL A 406 24.66 -23.20 3.22
CA VAL A 406 24.98 -24.40 3.99
C VAL A 406 24.21 -25.59 3.41
N ALA A 407 24.91 -26.69 3.16
CA ALA A 407 24.32 -27.94 2.72
C ALA A 407 24.77 -29.07 3.65
N GLY A 408 23.83 -29.87 4.17
CA GLY A 408 24.16 -31.05 4.97
C GLY A 408 24.74 -32.23 4.18
N LYS A 409 24.76 -32.12 2.84
CA LYS A 409 25.33 -33.12 1.92
C LYS A 409 26.29 -32.44 0.94
N ASN A 410 25.89 -32.29 -0.32
CA ASN A 410 26.71 -31.69 -1.37
C ASN A 410 26.20 -30.30 -1.74
N ALA A 411 27.10 -29.45 -2.22
CA ALA A 411 26.79 -28.20 -2.91
C ALA A 411 27.36 -28.29 -4.34
N ASP A 412 26.49 -28.53 -5.32
CA ASP A 412 26.88 -28.78 -6.71
C ASP A 412 26.59 -27.55 -7.58
N TRP A 413 27.61 -27.06 -8.28
CA TRP A 413 27.52 -25.90 -9.18
C TRP A 413 27.84 -26.32 -10.61
N SER A 414 26.81 -26.46 -11.44
CA SER A 414 26.94 -26.84 -12.85
C SER A 414 26.80 -25.61 -13.75
N VAL A 415 27.89 -25.17 -14.38
CA VAL A 415 27.91 -23.97 -15.23
C VAL A 415 28.42 -24.30 -16.63
N LEU A 416 27.58 -24.06 -17.64
CA LEU A 416 27.87 -24.47 -19.02
C LEU A 416 28.99 -23.66 -19.68
N LYS A 417 29.04 -22.34 -19.43
CA LYS A 417 30.00 -21.45 -20.08
C LYS A 417 31.22 -21.18 -19.21
N ARG A 418 31.03 -20.50 -18.08
CA ARG A 418 32.13 -20.03 -17.24
C ARG A 418 31.69 -19.90 -15.79
N PHE A 419 32.44 -20.55 -14.89
CA PHE A 419 32.38 -20.29 -13.46
C PHE A 419 33.47 -19.28 -13.09
N THR A 420 33.09 -18.17 -12.45
CA THR A 420 34.00 -17.07 -12.09
C THR A 420 33.80 -16.72 -10.62
N VAL A 421 34.90 -16.63 -9.88
CA VAL A 421 34.93 -16.24 -8.46
C VAL A 421 35.94 -15.11 -8.32
N ALA A 422 35.53 -14.00 -7.73
CA ALA A 422 36.38 -12.87 -7.40
C ALA A 422 36.08 -12.43 -5.97
N ALA A 423 37.13 -12.26 -5.16
CA ALA A 423 37.04 -11.84 -3.77
C ALA A 423 37.92 -10.60 -3.55
N GLY A 424 37.42 -9.62 -2.81
CA GLY A 424 38.15 -8.37 -2.54
C GLY A 424 39.37 -8.53 -1.64
N GLU A 425 39.36 -9.54 -0.76
CA GLU A 425 40.44 -9.81 0.18
C GLU A 425 41.12 -11.15 -0.06
N LYS A 426 40.37 -12.26 0.01
CA LYS A 426 40.93 -13.63 0.00
C LYS A 426 39.98 -14.65 -0.60
N LEU A 427 40.57 -15.65 -1.27
CA LEU A 427 39.88 -16.88 -1.67
C LEU A 427 40.40 -18.03 -0.80
N SER A 428 39.53 -18.62 0.02
CA SER A 428 39.84 -19.79 0.86
C SER A 428 39.07 -21.01 0.38
N LEU A 429 39.78 -22.08 0.02
CA LEU A 429 39.20 -23.36 -0.41
C LEU A 429 39.71 -24.47 0.50
N PHE A 430 38.82 -25.11 1.25
CA PHE A 430 39.16 -26.12 2.24
C PHE A 430 38.36 -27.41 2.03
N ALA A 431 39.05 -28.55 2.08
CA ALA A 431 38.45 -29.88 2.02
C ALA A 431 38.95 -30.73 3.20
N GLN A 432 38.04 -31.16 4.08
CA GLN A 432 38.41 -31.81 5.34
C GLN A 432 38.92 -33.26 5.17
N LYS A 433 38.34 -34.04 4.24
CA LYS A 433 38.53 -35.51 4.20
C LYS A 433 39.10 -36.06 2.89
N HIS A 434 38.52 -35.68 1.75
CA HIS A 434 38.80 -36.33 0.46
C HIS A 434 39.67 -35.50 -0.50
N GLY A 435 40.32 -34.45 0.02
CA GLY A 435 41.23 -33.59 -0.72
C GLY A 435 40.55 -32.72 -1.78
N THR A 436 41.37 -32.04 -2.58
CA THR A 436 40.95 -31.10 -3.63
C THR A 436 41.36 -31.62 -5.00
N LYS A 437 40.46 -31.55 -5.97
CA LYS A 437 40.72 -31.93 -7.36
C LYS A 437 40.47 -30.75 -8.29
N ILE A 438 41.47 -30.37 -9.08
CA ILE A 438 41.41 -29.27 -10.06
C ILE A 438 41.85 -29.82 -11.41
N PHE A 439 40.94 -29.87 -12.38
CA PHE A 439 41.20 -30.38 -13.72
C PHE A 439 40.74 -29.40 -14.78
N ALA A 440 41.57 -29.16 -15.79
CA ALA A 440 41.15 -28.59 -17.06
C ALA A 440 41.22 -29.69 -18.12
N ALA A 441 40.06 -30.13 -18.64
CA ALA A 441 40.01 -31.16 -19.68
C ALA A 441 40.68 -30.69 -20.99
N LYS A 442 40.59 -29.38 -21.27
CA LYS A 442 41.28 -28.65 -22.34
C LYS A 442 41.60 -27.25 -21.82
N GLY A 443 42.61 -26.60 -22.41
CA GLY A 443 43.09 -25.29 -21.95
C GLY A 443 44.14 -25.41 -20.84
N ALA A 444 44.82 -24.30 -20.56
CA ALA A 444 45.86 -24.25 -19.54
C ALA A 444 45.26 -24.17 -18.12
N VAL A 445 45.99 -24.72 -17.15
CA VAL A 445 45.79 -24.41 -15.73
C VAL A 445 46.85 -23.39 -15.35
N GLU A 446 46.42 -22.20 -14.95
CA GLU A 446 47.30 -21.12 -14.52
C GLU A 446 47.06 -20.81 -13.03
N VAL A 447 48.13 -20.83 -12.24
CA VAL A 447 48.10 -20.47 -10.82
C VAL A 447 49.21 -19.46 -10.60
N GLN A 448 48.89 -18.30 -10.03
CA GLN A 448 49.81 -17.19 -9.88
C GLN A 448 49.61 -16.48 -8.53
N ALA A 449 50.70 -16.03 -7.92
CA ALA A 449 50.70 -15.07 -6.83
C ALA A 449 51.35 -13.79 -7.35
N GLN A 450 50.53 -12.81 -7.79
CA GLN A 450 51.00 -11.68 -8.60
C GLN A 450 51.72 -10.59 -7.79
N GLY A 451 51.38 -10.44 -6.51
CA GLY A 451 52.03 -9.48 -5.59
C GLY A 451 52.60 -10.12 -4.32
N GLY A 452 52.44 -11.42 -4.14
CA GLY A 452 52.82 -12.15 -2.93
C GLY A 452 53.57 -13.45 -3.21
N PRO A 453 54.11 -14.12 -2.18
CA PRO A 453 54.77 -15.41 -2.35
C PRO A 453 53.75 -16.51 -2.68
N MET A 454 54.19 -17.49 -3.48
CA MET A 454 53.46 -18.74 -3.67
C MET A 454 54.11 -19.83 -2.81
N SER A 455 53.29 -20.61 -2.10
CA SER A 455 53.73 -21.80 -1.35
C SER A 455 52.93 -23.02 -1.78
N VAL A 456 53.62 -24.12 -2.08
CA VAL A 456 53.03 -25.42 -2.40
C VAL A 456 53.73 -26.46 -1.52
N ALA A 457 52.98 -27.07 -0.61
CA ALA A 457 53.51 -28.02 0.36
C ALA A 457 52.59 -29.25 0.49
N ALA A 458 53.18 -30.40 0.78
CA ALA A 458 52.48 -31.64 1.12
C ALA A 458 53.23 -32.34 2.26
N ASP A 459 52.49 -33.00 3.15
CA ASP A 459 53.05 -33.87 4.20
C ASP A 459 53.66 -35.17 3.62
N LYS A 460 53.21 -35.54 2.42
CA LYS A 460 53.71 -36.67 1.64
C LYS A 460 54.37 -36.16 0.35
N ASP A 461 54.47 -37.03 -0.63
CA ASP A 461 55.15 -36.75 -1.88
C ASP A 461 54.52 -35.58 -2.66
N ILE A 462 55.38 -34.71 -3.19
CA ILE A 462 55.02 -33.76 -4.25
C ILE A 462 55.54 -34.33 -5.58
N SER A 463 54.64 -34.54 -6.55
CA SER A 463 54.98 -34.99 -7.89
C SER A 463 54.72 -33.89 -8.92
N VAL A 464 55.76 -33.44 -9.62
CA VAL A 464 55.68 -32.48 -10.73
C VAL A 464 56.15 -33.16 -12.00
N ALA A 465 55.27 -33.30 -12.98
CA ALA A 465 55.57 -34.01 -14.22
C ALA A 465 54.93 -33.34 -15.44
N SER A 466 55.65 -33.37 -16.55
CA SER A 466 55.12 -33.09 -17.90
C SER A 466 55.24 -34.36 -18.72
N VAL A 467 54.11 -34.95 -19.13
CA VAL A 467 54.12 -36.28 -19.80
C VAL A 467 54.66 -36.20 -21.22
N ASN A 468 54.28 -35.16 -21.97
CA ASN A 468 54.64 -34.98 -23.38
C ASN A 468 55.37 -33.65 -23.65
N GLY A 469 55.84 -32.99 -22.60
CA GLY A 469 56.39 -31.64 -22.68
C GLY A 469 57.65 -31.47 -21.83
N LYS A 470 57.84 -30.26 -21.31
CA LYS A 470 58.98 -29.87 -20.48
C LYS A 470 58.53 -29.34 -19.13
N VAL A 471 59.37 -29.53 -18.12
CA VAL A 471 59.27 -28.84 -16.82
C VAL A 471 60.29 -27.71 -16.83
N ASN A 472 59.82 -26.47 -16.75
CA ASN A 472 60.68 -25.30 -16.66
C ASN A 472 60.66 -24.78 -15.22
N LEU A 473 61.83 -24.71 -14.58
CA LEU A 473 62.03 -24.03 -13.31
C LEU A 473 62.97 -22.84 -13.54
N ALA A 474 62.54 -21.66 -13.15
CA ALA A 474 63.34 -20.46 -13.27
C ALA A 474 62.98 -19.44 -12.19
N ALA A 475 63.99 -18.73 -11.71
CA ALA A 475 63.86 -17.67 -10.72
C ALA A 475 64.81 -16.53 -11.08
N ALA A 476 64.41 -15.29 -10.79
CA ALA A 476 65.23 -14.11 -11.09
C ALA A 476 66.44 -13.96 -10.14
N LYS A 477 66.33 -14.49 -8.91
CA LYS A 477 67.37 -14.35 -7.88
C LYS A 477 68.08 -15.66 -7.57
N GLU A 478 67.32 -16.71 -7.27
CA GLU A 478 67.90 -17.92 -6.71
C GLU A 478 66.96 -19.12 -6.87
N ILE A 479 67.53 -20.29 -7.22
CA ILE A 479 66.86 -21.60 -7.14
C ILE A 479 67.63 -22.46 -6.15
N ILE A 480 66.93 -23.09 -5.20
CA ILE A 480 67.50 -24.04 -4.25
C ILE A 480 66.68 -25.32 -4.33
N LEU A 481 67.35 -26.44 -4.60
CA LEU A 481 66.80 -27.78 -4.46
C LEU A 481 67.53 -28.45 -3.31
N GLU A 482 66.86 -28.70 -2.19
CA GLU A 482 67.47 -29.24 -0.97
C GLU A 482 66.76 -30.53 -0.55
N CYS A 483 67.54 -31.49 -0.05
CA CYS A 483 67.05 -32.73 0.54
C CYS A 483 68.06 -33.27 1.57
N GLY A 484 67.67 -33.32 2.85
CA GLY A 484 68.48 -33.92 3.92
C GLY A 484 69.84 -33.24 4.15
N GLY A 485 69.95 -31.96 3.84
CA GLY A 485 71.17 -31.14 3.89
C GLY A 485 71.98 -31.13 2.60
N ALA A 486 71.70 -32.01 1.63
CA ALA A 486 72.30 -31.94 0.29
C ALA A 486 71.51 -30.98 -0.60
N PHE A 487 72.19 -30.18 -1.42
CA PHE A 487 71.53 -29.17 -2.24
C PHE A 487 72.19 -28.91 -3.60
N VAL A 488 71.35 -28.42 -4.52
CA VAL A 488 71.73 -27.76 -5.76
C VAL A 488 71.24 -26.32 -5.69
N GLN A 489 72.16 -25.36 -5.72
CA GLN A 489 71.85 -23.93 -5.71
C GLN A 489 72.27 -23.30 -7.03
N ILE A 490 71.38 -22.51 -7.64
CA ILE A 490 71.63 -21.72 -8.84
C ILE A 490 71.42 -20.25 -8.47
N LYS A 491 72.49 -19.46 -8.50
CA LYS A 491 72.49 -18.06 -8.04
C LYS A 491 73.54 -17.25 -8.79
N ASP A 492 73.17 -16.06 -9.26
CA ASP A 492 74.07 -15.11 -9.95
C ASP A 492 74.89 -15.75 -11.09
N GLY A 493 74.29 -16.70 -11.82
CA GLY A 493 74.93 -17.45 -12.90
C GLY A 493 75.85 -18.60 -12.46
N SER A 494 76.03 -18.82 -11.16
CA SER A 494 76.83 -19.91 -10.58
C SER A 494 75.95 -21.10 -10.16
N ILE A 495 76.52 -22.30 -10.22
CA ILE A 495 75.91 -23.54 -9.71
C ILE A 495 76.77 -24.05 -8.54
N THR A 496 76.16 -24.19 -7.36
CA THR A 496 76.79 -24.77 -6.17
C THR A 496 76.16 -26.14 -5.87
N LEU A 497 77.00 -27.16 -5.75
CA LEU A 497 76.62 -28.50 -5.29
C LEU A 497 77.26 -28.72 -3.92
N GLY A 498 76.46 -28.97 -2.89
CA GLY A 498 76.96 -29.11 -1.52
C GLY A 498 76.12 -30.09 -0.69
N GLY A 499 76.71 -30.65 0.36
CA GLY A 499 76.00 -31.54 1.29
C GLY A 499 76.93 -32.12 2.36
N PRO A 500 76.37 -32.76 3.40
CA PRO A 500 77.15 -33.34 4.49
C PRO A 500 77.84 -34.68 4.13
N GLY A 501 77.56 -35.25 2.97
CA GLY A 501 78.11 -36.52 2.50
C GLY A 501 78.86 -36.42 1.17
N ASP A 502 79.08 -37.56 0.53
CA ASP A 502 79.83 -37.66 -0.74
C ASP A 502 79.04 -37.14 -1.96
N LEU A 503 79.73 -36.46 -2.87
CA LEU A 503 79.21 -36.11 -4.20
C LEU A 503 79.57 -37.20 -5.22
N PHE A 504 78.61 -38.04 -5.59
CA PHE A 504 78.78 -39.06 -6.63
C PHE A 504 78.38 -38.54 -8.01
N ILE A 505 79.35 -38.37 -8.92
CA ILE A 505 79.10 -38.10 -10.34
C ILE A 505 79.32 -39.38 -11.14
N LYS A 506 78.24 -40.10 -11.47
CA LYS A 506 78.29 -41.36 -12.24
C LYS A 506 77.99 -41.09 -13.72
N THR A 507 79.04 -40.92 -14.53
CA THR A 507 78.93 -40.67 -15.98
C THR A 507 80.06 -41.37 -16.74
N ILE A 508 79.84 -41.63 -18.04
CA ILE A 508 80.87 -42.13 -18.95
C ILE A 508 81.88 -41.02 -19.28
N THR A 509 81.47 -39.74 -19.30
CA THR A 509 82.35 -38.60 -19.64
C THR A 509 81.89 -37.33 -18.94
N VAL A 510 82.84 -36.53 -18.46
CA VAL A 510 82.65 -35.13 -18.06
C VAL A 510 83.43 -34.26 -19.05
N GLN A 511 82.75 -33.44 -19.83
CA GLN A 511 83.38 -32.48 -20.74
C GLN A 511 83.22 -31.05 -20.19
N LYS A 512 84.33 -30.33 -20.09
CA LYS A 512 84.33 -28.88 -19.78
C LYS A 512 84.41 -28.09 -21.08
N GLN A 513 83.30 -27.47 -21.48
CA GLN A 513 83.22 -26.57 -22.66
C GLN A 513 83.27 -25.09 -22.22
N GLY A 514 83.30 -24.17 -23.19
CA GLY A 514 83.19 -22.73 -22.94
C GLY A 514 81.83 -22.35 -22.32
N ASN A 515 81.68 -21.11 -21.88
CA ASN A 515 80.41 -20.65 -21.33
C ASN A 515 79.28 -20.71 -22.37
N ALA A 516 78.07 -21.02 -21.91
CA ALA A 516 76.86 -20.98 -22.71
C ALA A 516 75.75 -20.36 -21.86
N THR A 517 74.86 -19.60 -22.48
CA THR A 517 73.75 -18.94 -21.80
C THR A 517 72.44 -19.44 -22.38
N LEU A 518 71.53 -19.88 -21.51
CA LEU A 518 70.17 -20.26 -21.87
C LEU A 518 69.20 -19.25 -21.24
N ASN A 519 68.57 -18.44 -22.07
CA ASN A 519 67.50 -17.55 -21.64
C ASN A 519 66.17 -18.24 -21.94
N LEU A 520 65.53 -18.79 -20.91
CA LEU A 520 64.12 -19.15 -21.03
C LEU A 520 63.33 -17.85 -21.25
N PRO A 521 62.37 -17.81 -22.20
CA PRO A 521 61.42 -16.71 -22.26
C PRO A 521 60.49 -16.84 -21.05
N LEU A 522 60.96 -16.40 -19.89
CA LEU A 522 60.08 -16.06 -18.79
C LEU A 522 59.59 -14.65 -19.08
N ASP A 523 58.31 -14.54 -19.38
CA ASP A 523 57.64 -13.25 -19.29
C ASP A 523 57.38 -12.93 -17.81
N LEU A 524 58.46 -12.56 -17.10
CA LEU A 524 58.37 -11.98 -15.75
C LEU A 524 57.71 -10.59 -15.76
N ASN A 525 57.47 -10.04 -16.96
CA ASN A 525 56.83 -8.76 -17.23
C ASN A 525 55.42 -8.93 -17.83
N HIS A 526 54.78 -10.11 -17.65
CA HIS A 526 53.44 -10.36 -18.16
C HIS A 526 52.53 -9.18 -17.78
N PRO A 527 51.65 -8.67 -18.66
CA PRO A 527 50.84 -7.48 -18.36
C PRO A 527 50.01 -7.58 -17.08
N ALA A 528 49.66 -8.80 -16.65
CA ALA A 528 49.00 -9.07 -15.37
C ALA A 528 49.89 -8.92 -14.12
N LEU A 529 51.22 -8.84 -14.29
CA LEU A 529 52.22 -8.49 -13.28
C LEU A 529 52.64 -7.00 -13.38
N ALA A 530 52.28 -6.33 -14.48
CA ALA A 530 52.55 -4.92 -14.74
C ALA A 530 51.37 -4.04 -14.33
N GLY A 531 51.22 -3.84 -13.02
CA GLY A 531 50.31 -2.84 -12.45
C GLY A 531 49.13 -3.45 -11.70
N MET A 532 49.03 -3.12 -10.42
CA MET A 532 47.82 -3.41 -9.64
C MET A 532 46.63 -2.65 -10.26
N PRO A 533 45.40 -3.20 -10.21
CA PRO A 533 44.23 -2.49 -10.64
C PRO A 533 44.10 -1.18 -9.87
N THR A 534 44.00 -0.07 -10.58
CA THR A 534 43.71 1.25 -10.00
C THR A 534 42.21 1.40 -9.78
N THR A 535 41.82 2.03 -8.68
CA THR A 535 40.43 2.44 -8.43
C THR A 535 40.25 3.90 -8.85
N PRO A 536 39.20 4.26 -9.59
CA PRO A 536 38.95 5.66 -9.90
C PRO A 536 38.61 6.41 -8.61
N LEU A 537 39.37 7.47 -8.32
CA LEU A 537 39.18 8.33 -7.17
C LEU A 537 38.99 9.77 -7.65
N THR A 538 38.01 10.47 -7.08
CA THR A 538 37.66 11.84 -7.49
C THR A 538 37.90 12.78 -6.32
N PHE A 539 38.73 13.80 -6.53
CA PHE A 539 38.91 14.89 -5.58
C PHE A 539 38.02 16.05 -5.95
N TYR A 540 37.45 16.72 -4.96
CA TYR A 540 36.81 18.02 -5.17
C TYR A 540 37.81 19.12 -4.80
N ALA A 541 38.14 19.99 -5.75
CA ALA A 541 39.13 21.03 -5.52
C ALA A 541 38.53 22.30 -4.85
N GLY A 542 37.20 22.36 -4.65
CA GLY A 542 36.54 23.47 -3.97
C GLY A 542 36.71 23.43 -2.44
N ALA A 543 36.98 24.59 -1.84
CA ALA A 543 37.02 24.74 -0.39
C ALA A 543 35.60 24.84 0.15
N SER A 544 35.07 23.76 0.74
CA SER A 544 33.78 23.63 1.43
C SER A 544 32.52 23.62 0.56
N PRO A 545 31.42 22.93 0.97
CA PRO A 545 30.15 22.86 0.23
C PRO A 545 29.42 24.22 0.09
N VAL A 546 29.90 25.25 0.81
CA VAL A 546 29.21 26.55 0.94
C VAL A 546 30.04 27.71 0.36
N SER A 547 31.25 27.45 -0.15
CA SER A 547 32.02 28.46 -0.86
C SER A 547 31.37 28.76 -2.22
N ARG A 548 31.04 30.03 -2.44
CA ARG A 548 30.62 30.57 -3.75
C ARG A 548 31.79 30.79 -4.71
N ALA A 549 33.03 30.57 -4.26
CA ALA A 549 34.21 30.59 -5.11
C ALA A 549 34.54 29.15 -5.53
N ALA A 550 33.86 28.67 -6.58
CA ALA A 550 34.41 27.56 -7.35
C ALA A 550 35.77 28.00 -7.91
N ILE A 551 36.76 27.12 -7.90
CA ILE A 551 37.99 27.38 -8.67
C ILE A 551 37.55 27.67 -10.12
N PRO A 552 38.03 28.74 -10.76
CA PRO A 552 37.58 29.11 -12.08
C PRO A 552 37.72 27.93 -13.06
N ALA A 553 36.65 27.63 -13.79
CA ALA A 553 36.74 26.78 -14.97
C ALA A 553 37.86 27.32 -15.88
N ASN A 554 38.62 26.40 -16.47
CA ASN A 554 39.85 26.68 -17.22
C ASN A 554 41.11 26.97 -16.38
N MET A 555 41.14 26.67 -15.08
CA MET A 555 42.38 26.75 -14.30
C MET A 555 43.28 25.51 -14.54
N PRO A 556 44.50 25.67 -15.09
CA PRO A 556 45.42 24.55 -15.23
C PRO A 556 45.90 24.05 -13.87
N TYR A 557 46.07 22.73 -13.75
CA TYR A 557 46.59 22.09 -12.55
C TYR A 557 47.60 20.98 -12.87
N SER A 558 48.44 20.69 -11.89
CA SER A 558 49.38 19.57 -11.88
C SER A 558 49.17 18.73 -10.63
N LEU A 559 48.85 17.46 -10.79
CA LEU A 559 48.65 16.49 -9.72
C LEU A 559 49.88 15.60 -9.58
N PHE A 560 50.37 15.48 -8.35
CA PHE A 560 51.52 14.65 -8.00
C PHE A 560 51.10 13.54 -7.02
N ALA A 561 51.65 12.33 -7.18
CA ALA A 561 51.55 11.24 -6.22
C ALA A 561 52.94 10.95 -5.65
N GLY A 562 53.13 11.10 -4.33
CA GLY A 562 54.44 10.86 -3.70
C GLY A 562 55.58 11.74 -4.27
N GLY A 563 55.27 12.90 -4.84
CA GLY A 563 56.23 13.82 -5.47
C GLY A 563 56.47 13.62 -6.96
N ALA A 564 55.97 12.53 -7.56
CA ALA A 564 56.00 12.31 -9.01
C ALA A 564 54.78 12.93 -9.68
N LEU A 565 54.98 13.65 -10.79
CA LEU A 565 53.89 14.22 -11.58
C LEU A 565 53.12 13.10 -12.26
N ILE A 566 51.81 13.00 -12.00
CA ILE A 566 50.97 11.92 -12.54
C ILE A 566 49.88 12.41 -13.49
N LYS A 567 49.47 13.68 -13.39
CA LYS A 567 48.46 14.27 -14.29
C LYS A 567 48.66 15.78 -14.39
N GLN A 568 48.58 16.31 -15.60
CA GLN A 568 48.44 17.73 -15.88
C GLN A 568 47.21 17.93 -16.73
N ASP A 569 46.31 18.80 -16.29
CA ASP A 569 45.06 19.03 -16.99
C ASP A 569 44.51 20.42 -16.67
N VAL A 570 43.39 20.76 -17.29
CA VAL A 570 42.67 22.00 -17.04
C VAL A 570 41.36 21.69 -16.34
N MET A 571 41.08 22.40 -15.24
CA MET A 571 39.89 22.18 -14.42
C MET A 571 38.62 22.59 -15.18
N ASP A 572 37.61 21.72 -15.16
CA ASP A 572 36.30 21.97 -15.78
C ASP A 572 35.37 22.77 -14.85
N GLU A 573 34.13 23.02 -15.29
CA GLU A 573 33.11 23.75 -14.52
C GLU A 573 32.69 23.05 -13.22
N THR A 574 33.03 21.77 -13.04
CA THR A 574 32.64 20.98 -11.87
C THR A 574 33.67 21.01 -10.75
N GLY A 575 34.93 21.40 -11.04
CA GLY A 575 36.01 21.41 -10.06
C GLY A 575 36.45 20.02 -9.58
N LEU A 576 36.05 18.96 -10.28
CA LEU A 576 36.39 17.57 -9.96
C LEU A 576 37.71 17.16 -10.62
N VAL A 577 38.60 16.56 -9.84
CA VAL A 577 39.88 16.00 -10.33
C VAL A 577 39.82 14.49 -10.19
N GLN A 578 39.67 13.78 -11.31
CA GLN A 578 39.73 12.32 -11.34
C GLN A 578 41.16 11.81 -11.46
N VAL A 579 41.49 10.81 -10.66
CA VAL A 579 42.75 10.07 -10.68
C VAL A 579 42.49 8.57 -10.62
N ASP A 580 43.28 7.81 -11.36
CA ASP A 580 43.40 6.37 -11.17
C ASP A 580 44.24 6.11 -9.92
N HIS A 581 43.58 5.82 -8.80
CA HIS A 581 44.20 5.66 -7.50
C HIS A 581 44.86 4.29 -7.38
N HIS A 582 46.13 4.29 -6.98
CA HIS A 582 46.87 3.08 -6.65
C HIS A 582 46.86 2.89 -5.12
N PRO A 583 46.49 1.71 -4.58
CA PRO A 583 46.35 1.49 -3.12
C PRO A 583 47.59 1.78 -2.27
N THR A 584 48.78 1.88 -2.88
CA THR A 584 50.04 2.23 -2.18
C THR A 584 50.30 3.75 -2.10
N THR A 585 49.53 4.58 -2.83
CA THR A 585 49.69 6.04 -2.81
C THR A 585 49.04 6.63 -1.56
N LYS A 586 49.86 7.10 -0.61
CA LYS A 586 49.38 7.63 0.67
C LYS A 586 48.88 9.08 0.62
N GLN A 587 49.35 9.85 -0.34
CA GLN A 587 49.02 11.27 -0.47
C GLN A 587 49.19 11.78 -1.90
N TYR A 588 48.40 12.79 -2.24
CA TYR A 588 48.48 13.55 -3.48
C TYR A 588 48.82 15.02 -3.21
N THR A 589 49.46 15.68 -4.17
CA THR A 589 49.67 17.13 -4.15
C THR A 589 49.08 17.74 -5.41
N LEU A 590 48.08 18.61 -5.26
CA LEU A 590 47.45 19.34 -6.36
C LEU A 590 48.03 20.76 -6.40
N LYS A 591 48.74 21.12 -7.47
CA LYS A 591 49.24 22.48 -7.72
C LYS A 591 48.42 23.16 -8.79
N LEU A 592 47.87 24.32 -8.48
CA LEU A 592 47.13 25.17 -9.41
C LEU A 592 48.05 26.21 -10.04
N ALA A 593 47.72 26.65 -11.26
CA ALA A 593 48.52 27.64 -12.00
C ALA A 593 48.61 29.02 -11.30
N ASN A 594 47.65 29.35 -10.43
CA ASN A 594 47.67 30.57 -9.62
C ASN A 594 48.65 30.52 -8.44
N GLY A 595 49.42 29.42 -8.30
CA GLY A 595 50.43 29.23 -7.25
C GLY A 595 49.91 28.52 -6.00
N THR A 596 48.62 28.20 -5.92
CA THR A 596 48.05 27.48 -4.78
C THR A 596 48.39 25.98 -4.84
N SER A 597 48.76 25.38 -3.70
CA SER A 597 49.09 23.95 -3.60
C SER A 597 48.31 23.30 -2.46
N TYR A 598 47.67 22.16 -2.73
CA TYR A 598 46.93 21.37 -1.74
C TYR A 598 47.58 20.01 -1.55
N THR A 599 47.74 19.59 -0.29
CA THR A 599 48.15 18.23 0.06
C THR A 599 46.93 17.43 0.49
N ILE A 600 46.62 16.38 -0.26
CA ILE A 600 45.43 15.56 -0.09
C ILE A 600 45.87 14.18 0.42
N PRO A 601 45.72 13.88 1.72
CA PRO A 601 46.02 12.54 2.23
C PRO A 601 44.91 11.56 1.81
N VAL A 602 45.31 10.31 1.52
CA VAL A 602 44.37 9.20 1.27
C VAL A 602 44.08 8.53 2.62
N ALA A 603 42.83 8.10 2.83
CA ALA A 603 42.10 7.87 4.08
C ALA A 603 42.83 7.26 5.31
N ASP A 604 43.97 6.60 5.15
CA ASP A 604 44.68 5.91 6.25
C ASP A 604 45.49 6.85 7.17
N GLN A 605 45.51 8.17 6.91
CA GLN A 605 46.33 9.15 7.66
C GLN A 605 45.56 10.21 8.46
N TYR A 606 44.23 10.18 8.50
CA TYR A 606 43.51 11.12 9.37
C TYR A 606 43.67 10.69 10.83
N ARG A 607 44.46 11.45 11.60
CA ARG A 607 44.62 11.25 13.06
C ARG A 607 43.29 11.54 13.74
N GLY A 608 42.70 10.52 14.38
CA GLY A 608 41.56 10.64 15.29
C GLY A 608 40.21 10.90 14.60
N ASN A 609 39.25 10.01 14.89
CA ASN A 609 37.85 9.99 14.44
C ASN A 609 37.62 9.93 12.90
N ALA A 610 36.85 8.93 12.45
CA ALA A 610 36.48 8.72 11.04
C ALA A 610 35.71 9.92 10.46
N ASP A 611 34.97 10.65 11.29
CA ASP A 611 34.18 11.83 10.89
C ASP A 611 35.06 12.95 10.28
N ASN A 612 36.34 13.03 10.69
CA ASN A 612 37.28 14.01 10.17
C ASN A 612 37.65 13.73 8.69
N GLY A 613 37.62 12.47 8.27
CA GLY A 613 37.76 12.08 6.87
C GLY A 613 36.54 12.46 6.03
N ALA A 614 35.33 12.32 6.59
CA ALA A 614 34.10 12.74 5.92
C ALA A 614 34.04 14.26 5.72
N LEU A 615 34.44 15.05 6.72
CA LEU A 615 34.53 16.51 6.60
C LEU A 615 35.60 16.93 5.60
N ALA A 616 36.76 16.26 5.57
CA ALA A 616 37.77 16.52 4.54
C ALA A 616 37.24 16.25 3.13
N ASN A 617 36.54 15.14 2.93
CA ASN A 617 35.93 14.77 1.65
C ASN A 617 34.77 15.71 1.26
N GLY A 618 34.13 16.36 2.23
CA GLY A 618 33.18 17.46 2.02
C GLY A 618 33.81 18.79 1.60
N GLY A 619 35.14 18.85 1.45
CA GLY A 619 35.87 20.05 1.00
C GLY A 619 36.37 20.94 2.11
N PHE A 620 36.24 20.56 3.39
CA PHE A 620 36.77 21.33 4.52
C PHE A 620 38.30 21.15 4.64
N HIS A 621 39.04 21.91 3.84
CA HIS A 621 40.51 21.89 3.80
C HIS A 621 41.11 23.12 4.51
N PHE A 622 42.21 22.93 5.25
CA PHE A 622 42.96 24.01 5.86
C PHE A 622 43.93 24.62 4.84
N TYR A 623 43.89 25.95 4.67
CA TYR A 623 44.77 26.68 3.76
C TYR A 623 46.02 27.17 4.50
N GLU A 624 47.21 26.70 4.09
CA GLU A 624 48.49 27.19 4.62
C GLU A 624 48.89 28.45 3.82
N GLY A 625 48.52 29.63 4.34
CA GLY A 625 48.93 30.92 3.77
C GLY A 625 50.43 31.17 3.87
N GLN A 626 50.98 31.91 2.90
CA GLN A 626 52.40 32.26 2.84
C GLN A 626 52.93 32.81 4.18
N SER A 627 54.10 32.28 4.55
CA SER A 627 54.90 32.61 5.73
C SER A 627 55.02 34.11 5.96
N GLY A 628 54.23 34.64 6.91
CA GLY A 628 54.26 36.06 7.20
C GLY A 628 53.24 36.54 8.23
N THR A 629 53.00 35.79 9.32
CA THR A 629 52.49 36.33 10.61
C THR A 629 52.49 35.21 11.65
N ASN A 630 52.92 35.52 12.88
CA ASN A 630 52.89 34.63 14.03
C ASN A 630 51.46 34.14 14.35
N ALA A 631 51.09 32.97 13.84
CA ALA A 631 49.89 32.24 14.26
C ALA A 631 50.32 30.85 14.76
N SER A 632 49.85 30.50 15.96
CA SER A 632 50.00 29.20 16.61
C SER A 632 49.62 28.04 15.69
N GLU A 633 50.26 26.86 15.87
CA GLU A 633 49.86 25.60 15.22
C GLU A 633 48.36 25.34 15.47
N VAL A 634 47.52 25.63 14.48
CA VAL A 634 46.09 25.32 14.53
C VAL A 634 45.90 23.83 14.21
N ASP A 635 45.21 23.10 15.08
CA ASP A 635 44.86 21.70 14.83
C ASP A 635 43.90 21.62 13.63
N ARG A 636 44.35 20.95 12.56
CA ARG A 636 43.62 20.77 11.30
C ARG A 636 42.29 20.03 11.51
N ALA A 637 42.19 19.16 12.52
CA ALA A 637 40.95 18.47 12.87
C ALA A 637 39.95 19.43 13.51
N GLN A 638 40.41 20.24 14.46
CA GLN A 638 39.59 21.25 15.15
C GLN A 638 39.08 22.30 14.16
N HIS A 639 39.94 22.81 13.28
CA HIS A 639 39.52 23.77 12.25
C HIS A 639 38.37 23.26 11.37
N ARG A 640 38.35 21.96 11.03
CA ARG A 640 37.27 21.36 10.22
C ARG A 640 35.98 21.23 10.98
N ALA A 641 36.06 20.82 12.25
CA ALA A 641 34.90 20.75 13.13
C ALA A 641 34.28 22.14 13.32
N ASP A 642 35.10 23.14 13.66
CA ASP A 642 34.67 24.52 13.89
C ASP A 642 33.98 25.12 12.66
N TYR A 643 34.52 24.89 11.45
CA TYR A 643 33.91 25.39 10.22
C TYR A 643 32.61 24.67 9.85
N ASN A 644 32.53 23.37 10.11
CA ASN A 644 31.31 22.61 9.85
C ASN A 644 30.17 23.04 10.79
N GLU A 645 30.48 23.27 12.07
CA GLU A 645 29.54 23.76 13.07
C GLU A 645 29.03 25.18 12.74
N LEU A 646 29.90 26.05 12.24
CA LEU A 646 29.53 27.40 11.76
C LEU A 646 28.55 27.40 10.58
N LEU A 647 28.53 26.33 9.78
CA LEU A 647 27.72 26.21 8.57
C LEU A 647 26.46 25.35 8.77
N GLN A 648 26.29 24.75 9.95
CA GLN A 648 25.09 24.04 10.39
C GLN A 648 24.68 24.53 11.79
N PRO A 649 24.22 25.78 11.96
CA PRO A 649 23.68 26.20 13.24
C PRO A 649 22.43 25.37 13.56
N ASP A 650 22.38 24.78 14.75
CA ASP A 650 21.30 23.93 15.26
C ASP A 650 19.92 24.45 14.82
N THR A 651 19.21 23.65 14.03
CA THR A 651 17.76 23.79 13.83
C THR A 651 17.04 23.21 15.05
N ASP A 652 17.11 23.91 16.16
CA ASP A 652 16.14 23.82 17.25
C ASP A 652 15.63 25.24 17.56
N ALA A 653 14.65 25.68 16.77
CA ALA A 653 13.72 26.79 17.03
C ALA A 653 12.38 26.52 16.35
#